data_AF-A0A9E2RBW2-F1
#
_entry.id   AF-A0A9E2RBW2-F1
#
_cell.length_a   1.000
_cell.length_b   1.000
_cell.length_c   1.000
_cell.angle_alpha   90.00
_cell.angle_beta   90.00
_cell.angle_gamma   90.00
#
_symmetry.space_group_name_H-M   'P 1'
#
loop_
_entity.id
_entity.type
_entity.pdbx_description
1 polymer ?
#
loop_
_entity_poly.entity_id
_entity_poly.type
_entity_poly.pdbx_seq_one_letter_code
_entity_poly.pdbx_strand_id
1 'polypeptide(L)'
;MLKLIRKNKQWLFAVLMIFLAIAFLVPNLGSNSGGGISTETVARVGEDKISAFQVARADAELAMLKEMFGPQIGDVAGVKVENGTHWLLLEREASQAGFIGNDADGKEWLDALAFELAPQQLASNGVLFEMVLKEANPQMYELLQSNPQLARDQNFLMNIAAQPQMISGATQFLRNVLTEKANQGTAKLMDAPGLKFDIHSFDAALAKLRGVRRMINAFTEAPRVSDRRLLVSAASRFNEAVASMTLLPAERLVDATMEPDAKELQAFFEKYKGDIPGQTNPNNDFGFGYRQPSRVKIEYLTLDRTVIAAAIKPDPVAAYTKWKNSRVTYAKEFADEKARVEEDLRSELTTTILNDAEKVLRAEMQRAVKKLEESGGYRVVPANWNETRPTLDAVAKIIREQIKAIHSVDIQEPLVTLKTGSWLNAEDLSKLPGIGEAAFTLAGRANPFYLVVMQTKEFATTANNWGVQQGITYPLDKTLTDKAGNRYFFTILETKPEAPAETMDEVRDQLVKDFRLFKAYEKLVADAGAYRNRVIAEGMEAFAKSFEKPNPDPVATTPLEPGLIYKPFVSVRSVGIMIDNQRLDGSNDTPALRTAVLDVATKLDPKAAPVYGAEAKGDAIKDRVVSAPNPALRGLMIAQVIAYRPLPTEMYRGLADSESRQVLMTDYQPTEQGKLNENPYLWRVIRGRLNYRPVRESTTPESKETEEEAQPIMPAN
;
A
#
# COMPACT_ATOMS: atom_id res chain seq x y z
N MET A 1 27.06 52.68 36.29
CA MET A 1 25.87 51.88 36.72
C MET A 1 25.34 52.20 38.13
N LEU A 2 26.17 52.63 39.10
CA LEU A 2 25.70 52.94 40.47
C LEU A 2 24.78 54.18 40.63
N LYS A 3 24.76 55.11 39.67
CA LYS A 3 23.84 56.27 39.69
C LYS A 3 22.39 55.92 39.33
N LEU A 4 22.19 54.89 38.50
CA LEU A 4 20.86 54.47 38.05
C LEU A 4 20.09 53.75 39.17
N ILE A 5 20.82 52.99 40.00
CA ILE A 5 20.27 52.27 41.17
C ILE A 5 19.88 53.25 42.29
N ARG A 6 20.62 54.35 42.49
CA ARG A 6 20.26 55.37 43.48
C ARG A 6 19.02 56.18 43.09
N LYS A 7 18.85 56.51 41.82
CA LYS A 7 17.73 57.36 41.35
C LYS A 7 16.38 56.62 41.41
N ASN A 8 16.38 55.29 41.27
CA ASN A 8 15.16 54.49 41.21
C ASN A 8 14.94 53.60 42.45
N LYS A 9 15.61 53.87 43.59
CA LYS A 9 15.56 52.98 44.77
C LYS A 9 14.14 52.73 45.28
N GLN A 10 13.25 53.72 45.21
CA GLN A 10 11.86 53.58 45.65
C GLN A 10 11.03 52.72 44.70
N TRP A 11 11.23 52.87 43.39
CA TRP A 11 10.52 52.07 42.38
C TRP A 11 11.01 50.61 42.38
N LEU A 12 12.30 50.39 42.58
CA LEU A 12 12.89 49.06 42.69
C LEU A 12 12.42 48.34 43.96
N PHE A 13 12.24 49.05 45.07
CA PHE A 13 11.63 48.49 46.30
C PHE A 13 10.15 48.16 46.13
N ALA A 14 9.40 48.97 45.38
CA ALA A 14 7.99 48.69 45.10
C ALA A 14 7.83 47.44 44.21
N VAL A 15 8.64 47.29 43.17
CA VAL A 15 8.63 46.11 42.29
C VAL A 15 9.08 44.86 43.06
N LEU A 16 10.11 44.97 43.91
CA LEU A 16 10.57 43.86 44.74
C LEU A 16 9.51 43.45 45.78
N MET A 17 8.80 44.40 46.40
CA MET A 17 7.71 44.12 47.34
C MET A 17 6.49 43.51 46.65
N ILE A 18 6.17 43.89 45.42
CA ILE A 18 5.10 43.26 44.64
C ILE A 18 5.49 41.83 44.24
N PHE A 19 6.75 41.60 43.84
CA PHE A 19 7.25 40.24 43.58
C PHE A 19 7.26 39.37 44.83
N LEU A 20 7.61 39.93 46.00
CA LEU A 20 7.59 39.21 47.28
C LEU A 20 6.16 38.92 47.74
N ALA A 21 5.22 39.86 47.53
CA ALA A 21 3.81 39.67 47.82
C ALA A 21 3.18 38.62 46.90
N ILE A 22 3.53 38.57 45.62
CA ILE A 22 3.11 37.50 44.69
C ILE A 22 3.70 36.15 45.10
N ALA A 23 4.97 36.10 45.52
CA ALA A 23 5.60 34.88 46.03
C ALA A 23 4.96 34.36 47.33
N PHE A 24 4.41 35.25 48.17
CA PHE A 24 3.70 34.90 49.41
C PHE A 24 2.18 34.77 49.29
N LEU A 25 1.58 35.13 48.14
CA LEU A 25 0.18 34.85 47.80
C LEU A 25 -0.01 33.55 47.01
N VAL A 26 1.08 32.89 46.61
CA VAL A 26 1.07 31.52 46.07
C VAL A 26 1.71 30.48 47.01
N PRO A 27 1.29 30.35 48.29
CA PRO A 27 1.50 29.13 49.06
C PRO A 27 0.14 28.45 49.26
N ASN A 28 -0.36 27.79 48.20
CA ASN A 28 -1.34 26.67 48.30
C ASN A 28 -1.90 26.13 46.95
N LEU A 29 -1.40 26.57 45.79
CA LEU A 29 -1.83 26.00 44.50
C LEU A 29 -0.93 24.86 43.98
N GLY A 30 0.09 24.46 44.75
CA GLY A 30 1.08 23.44 44.33
C GLY A 30 1.01 22.08 45.04
N SER A 31 0.10 21.88 46.00
CA SER A 31 0.07 20.65 46.83
C SER A 31 -1.23 19.85 46.80
N ASN A 32 -2.24 20.28 46.04
CA ASN A 32 -3.54 19.59 45.93
C ASN A 32 -3.73 18.74 44.65
N SER A 33 -2.71 18.56 43.81
CA SER A 33 -2.72 17.57 42.71
C SER A 33 -2.27 16.17 43.13
N GLY A 34 -1.92 15.99 44.42
CA GLY A 34 -1.66 14.69 45.03
C GLY A 34 -2.92 13.99 45.55
N GLY A 35 -4.07 14.21 44.92
CA GLY A 35 -5.28 13.43 45.19
C GLY A 35 -4.98 11.97 44.85
N GLY A 36 -4.63 11.18 45.88
CA GLY A 36 -4.31 9.77 45.72
C GLY A 36 -5.40 9.10 44.91
N ILE A 37 -5.01 8.43 43.81
CA ILE A 37 -5.95 7.71 42.96
C ILE A 37 -6.80 6.84 43.87
N SER A 38 -8.11 7.11 43.83
CA SER A 38 -9.07 6.56 44.77
C SER A 38 -9.03 5.03 44.80
N THR A 39 -9.03 4.44 45.99
CA THR A 39 -9.27 3.00 46.19
C THR A 39 -10.74 2.61 45.90
N GLU A 40 -11.55 3.57 45.41
CA GLU A 40 -12.91 3.35 44.94
C GLU A 40 -12.95 2.21 43.91
N THR A 41 -13.92 1.32 44.12
CA THR A 41 -14.19 0.20 43.24
C THR A 41 -14.91 0.72 42.00
N VAL A 42 -14.27 0.61 40.84
CA VAL A 42 -14.82 1.05 39.55
C VAL A 42 -15.46 -0.09 38.77
N ALA A 43 -15.05 -1.33 39.04
CA ALA A 43 -15.62 -2.52 38.45
C ALA A 43 -15.47 -3.74 39.37
N ARG A 44 -16.12 -4.85 39.01
CA ARG A 44 -15.96 -6.16 39.62
C ARG A 44 -15.70 -7.21 38.58
N VAL A 45 -14.90 -8.21 38.93
CA VAL A 45 -14.65 -9.43 38.14
C VAL A 45 -15.00 -10.62 39.02
N GLY A 46 -16.15 -11.23 38.76
CA GLY A 46 -16.75 -12.16 39.72
C GLY A 46 -17.01 -11.46 41.06
N GLU A 47 -16.41 -11.96 42.14
CA GLU A 47 -16.52 -11.38 43.48
C GLU A 47 -15.47 -10.29 43.75
N ASP A 48 -14.38 -10.27 42.97
CA ASP A 48 -13.25 -9.40 43.21
C ASP A 48 -13.53 -7.97 42.76
N LYS A 49 -13.05 -7.02 43.56
CA LYS A 49 -13.18 -5.58 43.32
C LYS A 49 -11.99 -5.10 42.48
N ILE A 50 -12.27 -4.38 41.40
CA ILE A 50 -11.27 -3.64 40.62
C ILE A 50 -11.31 -2.18 41.07
N SER A 51 -10.17 -1.67 41.54
CA SER A 51 -10.03 -0.27 41.95
C SER A 51 -9.70 0.65 40.78
N ALA A 52 -10.02 1.94 40.90
CA ALA A 52 -9.63 2.95 39.90
C ALA A 52 -8.12 2.97 39.66
N PHE A 53 -7.33 2.70 40.71
CA PHE A 53 -5.88 2.59 40.63
C PHE A 53 -5.40 1.47 39.71
N GLN A 54 -6.04 0.29 39.76
CA GLN A 54 -5.67 -0.83 38.89
C GLN A 54 -5.94 -0.53 37.42
N VAL A 55 -7.08 0.09 37.11
CA VAL A 55 -7.42 0.48 35.73
C VAL A 55 -6.44 1.56 35.23
N ALA A 56 -6.20 2.62 36.01
CA ALA A 56 -5.26 3.67 35.64
C ALA A 56 -3.83 3.14 35.41
N ARG A 57 -3.39 2.18 36.25
CA ARG A 57 -2.10 1.50 36.07
C ARG A 57 -2.08 0.70 34.77
N ALA A 58 -3.13 -0.08 34.49
CA ALA A 58 -3.24 -0.87 33.28
C ALA A 58 -3.28 0.00 32.01
N ASP A 59 -3.95 1.16 32.05
CA ASP A 59 -3.93 2.16 30.96
C ASP A 59 -2.52 2.72 30.74
N ALA A 60 -1.81 3.07 31.81
CA ALA A 60 -0.44 3.58 31.73
C ALA A 60 0.53 2.52 31.17
N GLU A 61 0.43 1.28 31.64
CA GLU A 61 1.20 0.15 31.10
C GLU A 61 0.90 -0.06 29.61
N LEU A 62 -0.38 -0.10 29.22
CA LEU A 62 -0.78 -0.27 27.82
C LEU A 62 -0.30 0.89 26.94
N ALA A 63 -0.38 2.14 27.41
CA ALA A 63 0.08 3.31 26.68
C ALA A 63 1.60 3.27 26.44
N MET A 64 2.36 2.90 27.48
CA MET A 64 3.80 2.71 27.39
C MET A 64 4.16 1.60 26.40
N LEU A 65 3.47 0.46 26.51
CA LEU A 65 3.62 -0.67 25.61
C LEU A 65 3.34 -0.23 24.15
N LYS A 66 2.22 0.47 23.88
CA LYS A 66 1.88 1.03 22.55
C LYS A 66 2.94 1.97 21.99
N GLU A 67 3.57 2.80 22.81
CA GLU A 67 4.66 3.67 22.36
C GLU A 67 5.87 2.87 21.87
N MET A 68 6.21 1.80 22.60
CA MET A 68 7.41 1.01 22.33
C MET A 68 7.27 0.21 21.03
N PHE A 69 6.17 -0.51 20.85
CA PHE A 69 5.97 -1.39 19.69
C PHE A 69 5.04 -0.80 18.62
N GLY A 70 4.60 0.45 18.82
CA GLY A 70 3.67 1.11 17.92
C GLY A 70 2.27 0.48 17.94
N PRO A 71 1.45 0.77 16.89
CA PRO A 71 0.10 0.23 16.76
C PRO A 71 0.05 -1.32 16.73
N GLN A 72 1.17 -1.97 16.41
CA GLN A 72 1.28 -3.42 16.29
C GLN A 72 1.14 -4.14 17.64
N ILE A 73 1.39 -3.48 18.77
CA ILE A 73 1.06 -4.05 20.08
C ILE A 73 -0.44 -4.24 20.29
N GLY A 74 -1.24 -3.51 19.51
CA GLY A 74 -2.65 -3.77 19.40
C GLY A 74 -2.86 -5.26 19.20
N ASP A 75 -2.03 -5.96 18.42
CA ASP A 75 -2.17 -7.37 18.10
C ASP A 75 -1.21 -8.26 18.91
N VAL A 76 -1.58 -8.61 20.15
CA VAL A 76 -0.83 -9.57 20.97
C VAL A 76 -1.23 -10.98 20.55
N ALA A 77 -0.43 -11.59 19.68
CA ALA A 77 -0.65 -12.96 19.20
C ALA A 77 -2.06 -13.19 18.58
N GLY A 78 -2.51 -12.26 17.73
CA GLY A 78 -3.82 -12.33 17.07
C GLY A 78 -4.95 -11.66 17.85
N VAL A 79 -4.69 -11.07 19.02
CA VAL A 79 -5.70 -10.45 19.88
C VAL A 79 -5.53 -8.94 19.93
N LYS A 80 -6.55 -8.21 19.46
CA LYS A 80 -6.57 -6.75 19.51
C LYS A 80 -6.82 -6.22 20.94
N VAL A 81 -5.81 -5.67 21.62
CA VAL A 81 -5.95 -5.05 22.94
C VAL A 81 -6.57 -3.65 22.81
N GLU A 82 -7.88 -3.59 23.03
CA GLU A 82 -8.71 -2.39 22.84
C GLU A 82 -8.38 -1.24 23.82
N ASN A 83 -8.33 -1.51 25.12
CA ASN A 83 -8.17 -0.50 26.18
C ASN A 83 -7.46 -1.09 27.42
N GLY A 84 -7.13 -0.25 28.42
CA GLY A 84 -6.44 -0.73 29.63
C GLY A 84 -7.27 -1.65 30.51
N THR A 85 -8.61 -1.62 30.42
CA THR A 85 -9.44 -2.62 31.11
C THR A 85 -9.30 -3.99 30.46
N HIS A 86 -9.27 -4.04 29.12
CA HIS A 86 -8.99 -5.28 28.41
C HIS A 86 -7.60 -5.82 28.78
N TRP A 87 -6.58 -4.95 28.79
CA TRP A 87 -5.24 -5.30 29.26
C TRP A 87 -5.24 -5.86 30.70
N LEU A 88 -5.95 -5.20 31.62
CA LEU A 88 -6.10 -5.63 33.02
C LEU A 88 -6.70 -7.04 33.14
N LEU A 89 -7.71 -7.37 32.33
CA LEU A 89 -8.31 -8.70 32.35
C LEU A 89 -7.35 -9.77 31.81
N LEU A 90 -6.60 -9.45 30.75
CA LEU A 90 -5.62 -10.36 30.16
C LEU A 90 -4.46 -10.64 31.12
N GLU A 91 -3.88 -9.60 31.74
CA GLU A 91 -2.79 -9.79 32.72
C GLU A 91 -3.27 -10.62 33.92
N ARG A 92 -4.52 -10.44 34.34
CA ARG A 92 -5.08 -11.14 35.49
C ARG A 92 -5.22 -12.63 35.21
N GLU A 93 -5.75 -13.00 34.04
CA GLU A 93 -5.83 -14.42 33.67
C GLU A 93 -4.45 -15.04 33.48
N ALA A 94 -3.54 -14.32 32.81
CA ALA A 94 -2.17 -14.80 32.60
C ALA A 94 -1.45 -15.01 33.94
N SER A 95 -1.66 -14.11 34.91
CA SER A 95 -1.16 -14.23 36.27
C SER A 95 -1.74 -15.44 37.00
N GLN A 96 -3.07 -15.60 36.98
CA GLN A 96 -3.76 -16.72 37.64
C GLN A 96 -3.37 -18.08 37.06
N ALA A 97 -3.08 -18.14 35.76
CA ALA A 97 -2.61 -19.35 35.09
C ALA A 97 -1.09 -19.56 35.18
N GLY A 98 -0.35 -18.67 35.85
CA GLY A 98 1.10 -18.82 36.08
C GLY A 98 1.99 -18.53 34.88
N PHE A 99 1.52 -17.75 33.89
CA PHE A 99 2.30 -17.40 32.69
C PHE A 99 3.20 -16.18 32.86
N ILE A 100 2.93 -15.32 33.86
CA ILE A 100 3.69 -14.09 34.10
C ILE A 100 4.92 -14.41 34.95
N GLY A 101 6.11 -14.10 34.42
CA GLY A 101 7.37 -14.21 35.14
C GLY A 101 7.65 -13.03 36.06
N ASN A 102 8.83 -13.02 36.67
CA ASN A 102 9.33 -11.88 37.43
C ASN A 102 9.91 -10.80 36.49
N ASP A 103 10.39 -9.69 37.04
CA ASP A 103 10.95 -8.58 36.26
C ASP A 103 12.13 -9.00 35.36
N ALA A 104 12.94 -9.97 35.80
CA ALA A 104 14.03 -10.50 34.99
C ALA A 104 13.52 -11.16 33.69
N ASP A 105 12.34 -11.80 33.72
CA ASP A 105 11.71 -12.39 32.52
C ASP A 105 11.39 -11.33 31.46
N GLY A 106 10.98 -10.13 31.89
CA GLY A 106 10.71 -9.00 30.99
C GLY A 106 11.99 -8.44 30.36
N LYS A 107 13.04 -8.28 31.17
CA LYS A 107 14.35 -7.80 30.70
C LYS A 107 15.01 -8.77 29.72
N GLU A 108 15.01 -10.07 30.03
CA GLU A 108 15.57 -11.10 29.15
C GLU A 108 14.78 -11.25 27.85
N TRP A 109 13.48 -10.90 27.86
CA TRP A 109 12.64 -11.01 26.68
C TRP A 109 13.03 -10.03 25.58
N LEU A 110 13.55 -8.85 25.91
CA LEU A 110 14.00 -7.87 24.92
C LEU A 110 14.98 -8.47 23.91
N ASP A 111 15.87 -9.34 24.40
CA ASP A 111 16.87 -10.01 23.59
C ASP A 111 16.25 -11.04 22.64
N ALA A 112 15.35 -11.88 23.19
CA ALA A 112 14.62 -12.86 22.40
C ALA A 112 13.72 -12.19 21.36
N LEU A 113 13.12 -11.05 21.72
CA LEU A 113 12.22 -10.29 20.86
C LEU A 113 12.97 -9.57 19.74
N ALA A 114 14.15 -9.01 20.03
CA ALA A 114 15.02 -8.45 18.99
C ALA A 114 15.41 -9.52 17.96
N PHE A 115 15.72 -10.73 18.42
CA PHE A 115 16.05 -11.86 17.56
C PHE A 115 14.84 -12.32 16.73
N GLU A 116 13.66 -12.39 17.33
CA GLU A 116 12.42 -12.76 16.66
C GLU A 116 12.02 -11.75 15.56
N LEU A 117 12.18 -10.46 15.83
CA LEU A 117 11.81 -9.39 14.91
C LEU A 117 12.83 -9.18 13.78
N ALA A 118 14.09 -9.60 13.96
CA ALA A 118 15.17 -9.34 13.01
C ALA A 118 14.88 -9.81 11.58
N PRO A 119 14.42 -11.06 11.33
CA PRO A 119 14.11 -11.51 9.97
C PRO A 119 12.99 -10.70 9.30
N GLN A 120 11.92 -10.40 10.05
CA GLN A 120 10.79 -9.63 9.52
C GLN A 120 11.20 -8.19 9.20
N GLN A 121 12.00 -7.56 10.07
CA GLN A 121 12.47 -6.20 9.89
C GLN A 121 13.46 -6.09 8.72
N LEU A 122 14.36 -7.06 8.54
CA LEU A 122 15.24 -7.12 7.37
C LEU A 122 14.46 -7.25 6.05
N ALA A 123 13.38 -8.04 6.04
CA ALA A 123 12.58 -8.25 4.83
C ALA A 123 11.71 -7.02 4.47
N SER A 124 11.20 -6.29 5.47
CA SER A 124 10.23 -5.20 5.28
C SER A 124 10.81 -3.78 5.34
N ASN A 125 11.99 -3.60 5.95
CA ASN A 125 12.63 -2.31 6.15
C ASN A 125 13.93 -2.21 5.34
N GLY A 126 13.84 -1.70 4.12
CA GLY A 126 14.99 -1.54 3.22
C GLY A 126 16.13 -0.69 3.81
N VAL A 127 15.81 0.30 4.66
CA VAL A 127 16.83 1.13 5.32
C VAL A 127 17.62 0.32 6.35
N LEU A 128 16.92 -0.47 7.17
CA LEU A 128 17.57 -1.37 8.12
C LEU A 128 18.42 -2.41 7.38
N PHE A 129 17.89 -3.00 6.32
CA PHE A 129 18.61 -3.96 5.49
C PHE A 129 19.91 -3.36 4.95
N GLU A 130 19.87 -2.19 4.33
CA GLU A 130 21.06 -1.52 3.80
C GLU A 130 22.09 -1.21 4.89
N MET A 131 21.64 -0.71 6.05
CA MET A 131 22.51 -0.36 7.16
C MET A 131 23.20 -1.59 7.75
N VAL A 132 22.44 -2.66 8.02
CA VAL A 132 22.98 -3.93 8.51
C VAL A 132 23.87 -4.58 7.47
N LEU A 133 23.51 -4.52 6.18
CA LEU A 133 24.32 -5.07 5.10
C LEU A 133 25.67 -4.36 4.99
N LYS A 134 25.66 -3.03 5.08
CA LYS A 134 26.88 -2.22 5.04
C LYS A 134 27.82 -2.56 6.19
N GLU A 135 27.29 -2.83 7.38
CA GLU A 135 28.08 -3.15 8.58
C GLU A 135 28.53 -4.62 8.59
N ALA A 136 27.61 -5.56 8.34
CA ALA A 136 27.85 -7.00 8.43
C ALA A 136 28.53 -7.59 7.19
N ASN A 137 28.35 -6.99 6.00
CA ASN A 137 28.91 -7.48 4.75
C ASN A 137 29.17 -6.34 3.72
N PRO A 138 30.21 -5.51 3.93
CA PRO A 138 30.49 -4.36 3.08
C PRO A 138 30.77 -4.73 1.62
N GLN A 139 31.36 -5.89 1.36
CA GLN A 139 31.62 -6.38 -0.01
C GLN A 139 30.31 -6.65 -0.77
N MET A 140 29.32 -7.25 -0.11
CA MET A 140 28.00 -7.48 -0.71
C MET A 140 27.26 -6.15 -0.94
N TYR A 141 27.41 -5.19 -0.03
CA TYR A 141 26.85 -3.85 -0.21
C TYR A 141 27.43 -3.16 -1.46
N GLU A 142 28.75 -3.19 -1.66
CA GLU A 142 29.41 -2.67 -2.86
C GLU A 142 28.99 -3.40 -4.14
N LEU A 143 28.78 -4.73 -4.05
CA LEU A 143 28.25 -5.52 -5.17
C LEU A 143 26.84 -5.07 -5.56
N LEU A 144 25.95 -4.84 -4.59
CA LEU A 144 24.60 -4.35 -4.86
C LEU A 144 24.60 -2.92 -5.44
N GLN A 145 25.51 -2.05 -4.99
CA GLN A 145 25.64 -0.70 -5.56
C GLN A 145 26.16 -0.72 -7.00
N SER A 146 27.12 -1.61 -7.29
CA SER A 146 27.69 -1.76 -8.64
C SER A 146 26.78 -2.54 -9.60
N ASN A 147 25.83 -3.31 -9.09
CA ASN A 147 24.91 -4.12 -9.89
C ASN A 147 23.43 -3.87 -9.53
N PRO A 148 22.80 -2.84 -10.13
CA PRO A 148 21.39 -2.49 -9.88
C PRO A 148 20.38 -3.59 -10.23
N GLN A 149 20.76 -4.57 -11.05
CA GLN A 149 19.89 -5.69 -11.39
C GLN A 149 19.76 -6.67 -10.22
N LEU A 150 20.86 -6.97 -9.53
CA LEU A 150 20.85 -7.81 -8.31
C LEU A 150 20.10 -7.11 -7.17
N ALA A 151 20.20 -5.79 -7.07
CA ALA A 151 19.45 -5.01 -6.08
C ALA A 151 17.93 -5.02 -6.31
N ARG A 152 17.45 -5.46 -7.49
CA ARG A 152 16.02 -5.64 -7.79
C ARG A 152 15.55 -7.08 -7.67
N ASP A 153 16.46 -8.05 -7.54
CA ASP A 153 16.11 -9.45 -7.38
C ASP A 153 15.71 -9.74 -5.92
N GLN A 154 14.40 -9.85 -5.67
CA GLN A 154 13.87 -10.11 -4.34
C GLN A 154 14.35 -11.45 -3.76
N ASN A 155 14.52 -12.50 -4.56
CA ASN A 155 14.98 -13.79 -4.06
C ASN A 155 16.43 -13.70 -3.58
N PHE A 156 17.25 -12.95 -4.33
CA PHE A 156 18.63 -12.69 -3.95
C PHE A 156 18.71 -11.89 -2.64
N LEU A 157 17.93 -10.81 -2.50
CA LEU A 157 17.87 -10.02 -1.27
C LEU A 157 17.37 -10.83 -0.07
N MET A 158 16.37 -11.68 -0.26
CA MET A 158 15.85 -12.57 0.80
C MET A 158 16.90 -13.60 1.24
N ASN A 159 17.67 -14.16 0.29
CA ASN A 159 18.77 -15.07 0.61
C ASN A 159 19.88 -14.36 1.40
N ILE A 160 20.17 -13.09 1.10
CA ILE A 160 21.11 -12.28 1.88
C ILE A 160 20.54 -12.01 3.28
N ALA A 161 19.29 -11.56 3.37
CA ALA A 161 18.64 -11.25 4.64
C ALA A 161 18.59 -12.46 5.60
N ALA A 162 18.48 -13.68 5.06
CA ALA A 162 18.49 -14.92 5.83
C ALA A 162 19.88 -15.36 6.33
N GLN A 163 20.96 -14.67 5.95
CA GLN A 163 22.31 -15.04 6.39
C GLN A 163 22.48 -14.80 7.90
N PRO A 164 23.16 -15.70 8.64
CA PRO A 164 23.35 -15.56 10.08
C PRO A 164 23.96 -14.21 10.51
N GLN A 165 24.94 -13.68 9.77
CA GLN A 165 25.52 -12.36 10.06
C GLN A 165 24.54 -11.19 9.93
N MET A 166 23.61 -11.28 8.97
CA MET A 166 22.57 -10.26 8.78
C MET A 166 21.58 -10.31 9.94
N ILE A 167 21.13 -11.51 10.31
CA ILE A 167 20.23 -11.71 11.44
C ILE A 167 20.88 -11.22 12.74
N SER A 168 22.15 -11.54 13.00
CA SER A 168 22.85 -11.06 14.20
C SER A 168 22.99 -9.53 14.24
N GLY A 169 23.37 -8.90 13.11
CA GLY A 169 23.50 -7.45 13.04
C GLY A 169 22.16 -6.74 13.25
N ALA A 170 21.10 -7.23 12.60
CA ALA A 170 19.75 -6.73 12.81
C ALA A 170 19.26 -6.95 14.26
N THR A 171 19.58 -8.09 14.87
CA THR A 171 19.24 -8.38 16.27
C THR A 171 19.90 -7.37 17.21
N GLN A 172 21.20 -7.07 17.00
CA GLN A 172 21.92 -6.09 17.81
C GLN A 172 21.35 -4.67 17.64
N PHE A 173 21.05 -4.28 16.40
CA PHE A 173 20.41 -3.00 16.13
C PHE A 173 19.04 -2.89 16.82
N LEU A 174 18.18 -3.89 16.64
CA LEU A 174 16.85 -3.92 17.25
C LEU A 174 16.92 -3.95 18.78
N ARG A 175 17.87 -4.66 19.37
CA ARG A 175 18.12 -4.64 20.82
C ARG A 175 18.38 -3.21 21.30
N ASN A 176 19.25 -2.46 20.61
CA ASN A 176 19.56 -1.08 20.97
C ASN A 176 18.33 -0.18 20.85
N VAL A 177 17.57 -0.29 19.76
CA VAL A 177 16.33 0.47 19.56
C VAL A 177 15.29 0.14 20.63
N LEU A 178 15.07 -1.14 20.93
CA LEU A 178 14.13 -1.58 21.95
C LEU A 178 14.55 -1.11 23.35
N THR A 179 15.85 -1.09 23.63
CA THR A 179 16.40 -0.58 24.90
C THR A 179 16.22 0.93 25.01
N GLU A 180 16.46 1.68 23.93
CA GLU A 180 16.23 3.13 23.92
C GLU A 180 14.75 3.46 24.13
N LYS A 181 13.86 2.77 23.41
CA LYS A 181 12.42 2.92 23.58
C LYS A 181 11.95 2.49 24.97
N ALA A 182 12.54 1.45 25.53
CA ALA A 182 12.30 1.04 26.91
C ALA A 182 12.61 2.19 27.88
N ASN A 183 13.78 2.82 27.75
CA ASN A 183 14.18 3.95 28.58
C ASN A 183 13.21 5.15 28.42
N GLN A 184 12.76 5.44 27.19
CA GLN A 184 11.76 6.48 26.93
C GLN A 184 10.40 6.14 27.54
N GLY A 185 9.95 4.89 27.43
CA GLY A 185 8.72 4.40 28.03
C GLY A 185 8.74 4.50 29.56
N THR A 186 9.86 4.12 30.18
CA THR A 186 10.09 4.27 31.63
C THR A 186 9.96 5.72 32.08
N ALA A 187 10.57 6.67 31.36
CA ALA A 187 10.47 8.09 31.70
C ALA A 187 9.00 8.58 31.65
N LYS A 188 8.24 8.18 30.62
CA LYS A 188 6.81 8.52 30.50
C LYS A 188 5.95 7.89 31.60
N LEU A 189 6.24 6.65 32.00
CA LEU A 189 5.56 6.03 33.14
C LEU A 189 5.83 6.82 34.42
N MET A 190 7.07 7.22 34.68
CA MET A 190 7.42 8.01 35.86
C MET A 190 6.69 9.36 35.91
N ASP A 191 6.33 9.92 34.76
CA ASP A 191 5.57 11.16 34.63
C ASP A 191 4.03 10.96 34.72
N ALA A 192 3.54 9.71 34.81
CA ALA A 192 2.12 9.43 34.86
C ALA A 192 1.49 9.94 36.18
N PRO A 193 0.52 10.86 36.13
CA PRO A 193 0.00 11.53 37.31
C PRO A 193 -0.68 10.55 38.27
N GLY A 194 -0.26 10.58 39.54
CA GLY A 194 -0.87 9.78 40.61
C GLY A 194 -0.40 8.33 40.71
N LEU A 195 0.49 7.88 39.83
CA LEU A 195 1.10 6.55 39.87
C LEU A 195 2.59 6.68 40.26
N LYS A 196 3.05 5.86 41.19
CA LYS A 196 4.48 5.77 41.55
C LYS A 196 5.08 4.58 40.84
N PHE A 197 5.61 4.81 39.64
CA PHE A 197 6.39 3.81 38.92
C PHE A 197 7.87 3.93 39.28
N ASP A 198 8.54 2.79 39.41
CA ASP A 198 9.99 2.70 39.58
C ASP A 198 10.65 2.19 38.29
N ILE A 199 11.97 2.08 38.30
CA ILE A 199 12.73 1.59 37.15
C ILE A 199 12.39 0.13 36.78
N HIS A 200 11.92 -0.67 37.76
CA HIS A 200 11.52 -2.07 37.57
C HIS A 200 10.12 -2.23 37.00
N SER A 201 9.29 -1.19 37.09
CA SER A 201 7.90 -1.20 36.62
C SER A 201 7.79 -1.44 35.12
N PHE A 202 8.79 -0.98 34.35
CA PHE A 202 8.90 -1.27 32.93
C PHE A 202 9.15 -2.75 32.66
N ASP A 203 10.16 -3.32 33.34
CA ASP A 203 10.51 -4.74 33.23
C ASP A 203 9.33 -5.63 33.64
N ALA A 204 8.60 -5.25 34.68
CA ALA A 204 7.37 -5.91 35.11
C ALA A 204 6.26 -5.84 34.04
N ALA A 205 6.07 -4.70 33.38
CA ALA A 205 5.09 -4.55 32.30
C ALA A 205 5.46 -5.40 31.06
N LEU A 206 6.74 -5.52 30.74
CA LEU A 206 7.22 -6.45 29.71
C LEU A 206 7.01 -7.92 30.12
N ALA A 207 7.27 -8.27 31.38
CA ALA A 207 7.01 -9.62 31.88
C ALA A 207 5.52 -9.98 31.79
N LYS A 208 4.63 -9.04 32.11
CA LYS A 208 3.18 -9.17 31.92
C LYS A 208 2.83 -9.39 30.45
N LEU A 209 3.37 -8.59 29.53
CA LEU A 209 3.15 -8.76 28.09
C LEU A 209 3.62 -10.11 27.57
N ARG A 210 4.82 -10.53 27.96
CA ARG A 210 5.32 -11.86 27.62
C ARG A 210 4.41 -12.96 28.16
N GLY A 211 3.94 -12.82 29.40
CA GLY A 211 3.03 -13.78 30.02
C GLY A 211 1.67 -13.85 29.33
N VAL A 212 1.06 -12.70 29.01
CA VAL A 212 -0.19 -12.63 28.22
C VAL A 212 0.02 -13.29 26.85
N ARG A 213 1.13 -12.99 26.17
CA ARG A 213 1.48 -13.61 24.89
C ARG A 213 1.65 -15.13 25.01
N ARG A 214 2.35 -15.62 26.04
CA ARG A 214 2.49 -17.06 26.31
C ARG A 214 1.14 -17.73 26.56
N MET A 215 0.25 -17.09 27.32
CA MET A 215 -1.09 -17.59 27.60
C MET A 215 -1.90 -17.72 26.30
N ILE A 216 -1.92 -16.67 25.47
CA ILE A 216 -2.63 -16.66 24.19
C ILE A 216 -2.02 -17.69 23.24
N ASN A 217 -0.68 -17.78 23.15
CA ASN A 217 0.01 -18.79 22.35
C ASN A 217 -0.30 -20.20 22.84
N ALA A 218 -0.23 -20.48 24.14
CA ALA A 218 -0.54 -21.78 24.70
C ALA A 218 -1.99 -22.19 24.38
N PHE A 219 -2.93 -21.25 24.39
CA PHE A 219 -4.31 -21.51 24.01
C PHE A 219 -4.46 -21.79 22.51
N THR A 220 -3.83 -20.98 21.66
CA THR A 220 -3.94 -21.03 20.19
C THR A 220 -3.13 -22.17 19.58
N GLU A 221 -2.05 -22.59 20.21
CA GLU A 221 -1.19 -23.70 19.77
C GLU A 221 -1.58 -25.04 20.42
N ALA A 222 -2.44 -25.03 21.45
CA ALA A 222 -2.93 -26.27 22.06
C ALA A 222 -3.60 -27.15 21.00
N PRO A 223 -3.09 -28.36 20.72
CA PRO A 223 -3.69 -29.25 19.75
C PRO A 223 -5.05 -29.72 20.30
N ARG A 224 -6.13 -29.14 19.77
CA ARG A 224 -7.52 -29.50 20.12
C ARG A 224 -8.22 -30.32 19.03
N VAL A 225 -7.49 -30.62 17.97
CA VAL A 225 -8.05 -31.25 16.77
C VAL A 225 -7.68 -32.73 16.80
N SER A 226 -8.68 -33.61 16.70
CA SER A 226 -8.42 -35.04 16.60
C SER A 226 -7.75 -35.38 15.26
N ASP A 227 -6.92 -36.42 15.24
CA ASP A 227 -6.26 -36.91 14.01
C ASP A 227 -7.26 -37.17 12.89
N ARG A 228 -8.46 -37.67 13.21
CA ARG A 228 -9.52 -37.89 12.22
C ARG A 228 -9.99 -36.58 11.60
N ARG A 229 -10.15 -35.52 12.39
CA ARG A 229 -10.57 -34.21 11.90
C ARG A 229 -9.47 -33.54 11.07
N LEU A 230 -8.21 -33.65 11.51
CA LEU A 230 -7.05 -33.22 10.74
C LEU A 230 -6.98 -33.94 9.40
N LEU A 231 -7.15 -35.27 9.38
CA LEU A 231 -7.13 -36.06 8.15
C LEU A 231 -8.26 -35.65 7.20
N VAL A 232 -9.47 -35.42 7.70
CA VAL A 232 -10.61 -34.96 6.86
C VAL A 232 -10.35 -33.56 6.29
N SER A 233 -9.83 -32.63 7.10
CA SER A 233 -9.48 -31.29 6.63
C SER A 233 -8.32 -31.29 5.65
N ALA A 234 -7.29 -32.08 5.91
CA ALA A 234 -6.15 -32.26 5.01
C ALA A 234 -6.61 -32.91 3.70
N ALA A 235 -7.42 -33.97 3.75
CA ALA A 235 -7.95 -34.63 2.56
C ALA A 235 -8.83 -33.66 1.74
N SER A 236 -9.71 -32.89 2.38
CA SER A 236 -10.55 -31.93 1.65
C SER A 236 -9.72 -30.85 0.95
N ARG A 237 -8.57 -30.46 1.51
CA ARG A 237 -7.67 -29.44 0.97
C ARG A 237 -6.64 -29.95 -0.05
N PHE A 238 -6.11 -31.15 0.15
CA PHE A 238 -4.95 -31.67 -0.58
C PHE A 238 -5.22 -32.88 -1.45
N ASN A 239 -6.44 -33.42 -1.43
CA ASN A 239 -6.85 -34.33 -2.51
C ASN A 239 -6.71 -33.61 -3.86
N GLU A 240 -6.05 -34.27 -4.79
CA GLU A 240 -5.61 -33.68 -6.05
C GLU A 240 -6.29 -34.38 -7.22
N ALA A 241 -6.86 -33.59 -8.12
CA ALA A 241 -7.22 -34.03 -9.45
C ALA A 241 -6.13 -33.56 -10.42
N VAL A 242 -5.51 -34.49 -11.14
CA VAL A 242 -4.64 -34.15 -12.27
C VAL A 242 -5.53 -34.00 -13.49
N ALA A 243 -5.48 -32.84 -14.15
CA ALA A 243 -6.31 -32.54 -15.31
C ALA A 243 -5.50 -31.91 -16.44
N SER A 244 -5.97 -32.09 -17.68
CA SER A 244 -5.61 -31.22 -18.80
C SER A 244 -6.66 -30.14 -18.91
N MET A 245 -6.25 -28.89 -19.14
CA MET A 245 -7.17 -27.74 -19.14
C MET A 245 -6.91 -26.81 -20.32
N THR A 246 -7.97 -26.17 -20.80
CA THR A 246 -7.94 -25.14 -21.83
C THR A 246 -8.97 -24.06 -21.51
N LEU A 247 -8.63 -22.81 -21.79
CA LEU A 247 -9.55 -21.67 -21.83
C LEU A 247 -9.92 -21.44 -23.29
N LEU A 248 -11.22 -21.46 -23.59
CA LEU A 248 -11.77 -20.96 -24.84
C LEU A 248 -12.26 -19.52 -24.61
N PRO A 249 -11.54 -18.47 -25.08
CA PRO A 249 -11.94 -17.09 -24.85
C PRO A 249 -13.06 -16.69 -25.81
N ALA A 250 -14.08 -15.96 -25.32
CA ALA A 250 -15.20 -15.52 -26.13
C ALA A 250 -14.77 -14.58 -27.28
N GLU A 251 -13.63 -13.88 -27.13
CA GLU A 251 -13.06 -13.03 -28.18
C GLU A 251 -12.82 -13.79 -29.50
N ARG A 252 -12.57 -15.11 -29.43
CA ARG A 252 -12.38 -15.95 -30.62
C ARG A 252 -13.68 -16.25 -31.38
N LEU A 253 -14.81 -15.98 -30.76
CA LEU A 253 -16.15 -16.26 -31.28
C LEU A 253 -16.97 -14.98 -31.52
N VAL A 254 -16.32 -13.81 -31.43
CA VAL A 254 -16.96 -12.52 -31.74
C VAL A 254 -17.28 -12.49 -33.23
N ASP A 255 -18.57 -12.46 -33.55
CA ASP A 255 -19.09 -12.36 -34.91
C ASP A 255 -19.42 -10.89 -35.23
N ALA A 256 -19.05 -10.43 -36.42
CA ALA A 256 -19.37 -9.08 -36.89
C ALA A 256 -20.89 -8.85 -37.01
N THR A 257 -21.69 -9.92 -37.14
CA THR A 257 -23.15 -9.81 -37.19
C THR A 257 -23.82 -9.60 -35.83
N MET A 258 -23.07 -9.62 -34.72
CA MET A 258 -23.58 -9.27 -33.39
C MET A 258 -23.63 -7.75 -33.22
N GLU A 259 -24.42 -7.07 -34.04
CA GLU A 259 -24.67 -5.64 -33.85
C GLU A 259 -25.66 -5.43 -32.70
N PRO A 260 -25.31 -4.62 -31.69
CA PRO A 260 -26.19 -4.36 -30.57
C PRO A 260 -27.40 -3.52 -30.99
N ASP A 261 -28.59 -3.83 -30.48
CA ASP A 261 -29.69 -2.87 -30.51
C ASP A 261 -29.37 -1.69 -29.56
N ALA A 262 -29.82 -0.48 -29.91
CA ALA A 262 -29.56 0.73 -29.12
C ALA A 262 -30.12 0.61 -27.70
N LYS A 263 -31.26 -0.08 -27.53
CA LYS A 263 -31.86 -0.31 -26.21
C LYS A 263 -31.03 -1.28 -25.35
N GLU A 264 -30.45 -2.30 -25.98
CA GLU A 264 -29.59 -3.27 -25.28
C GLU A 264 -28.27 -2.64 -24.85
N LEU A 265 -27.66 -1.78 -25.69
CA LEU A 265 -26.48 -1.01 -25.31
C LEU A 265 -26.75 -0.07 -24.14
N GLN A 266 -27.89 0.62 -24.16
CA GLN A 266 -28.26 1.49 -23.04
C GLN A 266 -28.40 0.68 -21.75
N ALA A 267 -29.08 -0.46 -21.79
CA ALA A 267 -29.22 -1.32 -20.61
C ALA A 267 -27.87 -1.86 -20.12
N PHE A 268 -26.97 -2.24 -21.03
CA PHE A 268 -25.62 -2.71 -20.71
C PHE A 268 -24.75 -1.60 -20.12
N PHE A 269 -24.84 -0.39 -20.67
CA PHE A 269 -24.17 0.80 -20.12
C PHE A 269 -24.68 1.12 -18.72
N GLU A 270 -26.00 1.23 -18.52
CA GLU A 270 -26.58 1.53 -17.20
C GLU A 270 -26.20 0.50 -16.14
N LYS A 271 -26.07 -0.78 -16.53
CA LYS A 271 -25.65 -1.87 -15.65
C LYS A 271 -24.21 -1.72 -15.16
N TYR A 272 -23.28 -1.36 -16.05
CA TYR A 272 -21.83 -1.37 -15.77
C TYR A 272 -21.21 0.04 -15.67
N LYS A 273 -21.99 1.13 -15.76
CA LYS A 273 -21.45 2.50 -15.77
C LYS A 273 -20.68 2.87 -14.49
N GLY A 274 -21.08 2.28 -13.35
CA GLY A 274 -20.46 2.54 -12.05
C GLY A 274 -19.21 1.70 -11.76
N ASP A 275 -18.97 0.65 -12.54
CA ASP A 275 -17.88 -0.29 -12.33
C ASP A 275 -16.56 0.21 -12.91
N ILE A 276 -15.46 -0.15 -12.25
CA ILE A 276 -14.11 0.18 -12.70
C ILE A 276 -13.72 -0.80 -13.82
N PRO A 277 -13.29 -0.31 -15.00
CA PRO A 277 -12.88 -1.17 -16.10
C PRO A 277 -11.80 -2.18 -15.65
N GLY A 278 -12.00 -3.46 -15.97
CA GLY A 278 -11.08 -4.55 -15.66
C GLY A 278 -11.18 -5.10 -14.22
N GLN A 279 -11.98 -4.50 -13.33
CA GLN A 279 -12.16 -5.00 -11.97
C GLN A 279 -13.44 -5.82 -11.84
N THR A 280 -13.31 -7.06 -11.37
CA THR A 280 -14.46 -7.90 -11.00
C THR A 280 -14.93 -7.58 -9.59
N ASN A 281 -16.24 -7.61 -9.35
CA ASN A 281 -16.84 -7.49 -8.02
C ASN A 281 -18.07 -8.41 -7.91
N PRO A 282 -18.67 -8.61 -6.72
CA PRO A 282 -19.81 -9.53 -6.56
C PRO A 282 -21.04 -9.25 -7.45
N ASN A 283 -21.17 -8.04 -8.01
CA ASN A 283 -22.24 -7.66 -8.92
C ASN A 283 -21.81 -7.62 -10.40
N ASN A 284 -20.51 -7.80 -10.66
CA ASN A 284 -19.91 -7.73 -11.98
C ASN A 284 -18.73 -8.69 -12.10
N ASP A 285 -19.05 -9.94 -12.44
CA ASP A 285 -18.03 -10.97 -12.62
C ASP A 285 -17.23 -10.83 -13.92
N PHE A 286 -17.62 -9.93 -14.83
CA PHE A 286 -17.00 -9.79 -16.16
C PHE A 286 -15.86 -8.77 -16.21
N GLY A 287 -15.81 -7.88 -15.22
CA GLY A 287 -14.90 -6.74 -15.21
C GLY A 287 -15.18 -5.71 -16.30
N PHE A 288 -16.42 -5.64 -16.80
CA PHE A 288 -16.84 -4.52 -17.66
C PHE A 288 -17.04 -3.28 -16.80
N GLY A 289 -16.59 -2.12 -17.24
CA GLY A 289 -16.76 -0.92 -16.45
C GLY A 289 -16.60 0.32 -17.30
N TYR A 290 -17.37 1.35 -16.98
CA TYR A 290 -17.31 2.64 -17.66
C TYR A 290 -17.09 3.81 -16.70
N ARG A 291 -16.66 3.50 -15.47
CA ARG A 291 -16.16 4.52 -14.55
C ARG A 291 -14.85 5.08 -15.06
N GLN A 292 -14.83 6.38 -15.28
CA GLN A 292 -13.70 7.08 -15.84
C GLN A 292 -12.77 7.54 -14.71
N PRO A 293 -11.45 7.42 -14.88
CA PRO A 293 -10.50 7.94 -13.90
C PRO A 293 -10.60 9.47 -13.81
N SER A 294 -10.00 10.03 -12.76
CA SER A 294 -9.78 11.47 -12.65
C SER A 294 -9.03 12.01 -13.88
N ARG A 295 -9.52 13.11 -14.43
CA ARG A 295 -9.03 13.70 -15.68
C ARG A 295 -8.92 15.20 -15.60
N VAL A 296 -7.98 15.78 -16.33
CA VAL A 296 -7.72 17.22 -16.33
C VAL A 296 -7.61 17.78 -17.73
N LYS A 297 -7.82 19.09 -17.85
CA LYS A 297 -7.29 19.90 -18.95
C LYS A 297 -6.19 20.77 -18.40
N ILE A 298 -5.10 20.91 -19.15
CA ILE A 298 -3.93 21.67 -18.69
C ILE A 298 -3.47 22.66 -19.77
N GLU A 299 -2.76 23.67 -19.32
CA GLU A 299 -1.83 24.45 -20.12
C GLU A 299 -0.44 24.35 -19.49
N TYR A 300 0.62 24.43 -20.30
CA TYR A 300 1.97 24.48 -19.76
C TYR A 300 2.92 25.32 -20.63
N LEU A 301 3.90 25.93 -19.99
CA LEU A 301 4.97 26.72 -20.58
C LEU A 301 6.28 25.94 -20.49
N THR A 302 7.03 25.93 -21.60
CA THR A 302 8.32 25.24 -21.71
C THR A 302 9.46 26.25 -21.85
N LEU A 303 10.42 26.18 -20.93
CA LEU A 303 11.72 26.83 -21.05
C LEU A 303 12.70 25.81 -21.64
N ASP A 304 12.87 25.88 -22.96
CA ASP A 304 13.73 24.97 -23.71
C ASP A 304 15.21 25.39 -23.59
N ARG A 305 16.03 24.49 -23.01
CA ARG A 305 17.45 24.72 -22.79
C ARG A 305 18.21 24.92 -24.10
N THR A 306 17.87 24.15 -25.13
CA THR A 306 18.56 24.16 -26.42
C THR A 306 18.26 25.44 -27.20
N VAL A 307 17.00 25.90 -27.17
CA VAL A 307 16.58 27.15 -27.81
C VAL A 307 17.24 28.36 -27.13
N ILE A 308 17.32 28.36 -25.80
CA ILE A 308 18.02 29.42 -25.05
C ILE A 308 19.52 29.40 -25.35
N ALA A 309 20.15 28.22 -25.36
CA ALA A 309 21.58 28.09 -25.68
C ALA A 309 21.93 28.64 -27.07
N ALA A 310 21.04 28.42 -28.06
CA ALA A 310 21.22 28.91 -29.43
C ALA A 310 21.20 30.45 -29.53
N ALA A 311 20.52 31.15 -28.61
CA ALA A 311 20.48 32.61 -28.58
C ALA A 311 21.75 33.25 -27.99
N ILE A 312 22.58 32.48 -27.28
CA ILE A 312 23.76 32.99 -26.56
C ILE A 312 24.98 33.02 -27.47
N LYS A 313 25.58 34.21 -27.59
CA LYS A 313 26.89 34.41 -28.21
C LYS A 313 27.93 34.64 -27.12
N PRO A 314 28.81 33.66 -26.82
CA PRO A 314 29.86 33.83 -25.82
C PRO A 314 30.77 35.00 -26.17
N ASP A 315 31.05 35.87 -25.20
CA ASP A 315 32.02 36.96 -25.37
C ASP A 315 33.45 36.39 -25.49
N PRO A 316 34.19 36.69 -26.57
CA PRO A 316 35.57 36.24 -26.74
C PRO A 316 36.50 36.61 -25.58
N VAL A 317 36.29 37.77 -24.94
CA VAL A 317 37.11 38.23 -23.81
C VAL A 317 36.82 37.40 -22.56
N ALA A 318 35.54 37.14 -22.29
CA ALA A 318 35.13 36.24 -21.21
C ALA A 318 35.64 34.80 -21.42
N ALA A 319 35.59 34.30 -22.66
CA ALA A 319 36.13 32.99 -23.00
C ALA A 319 37.65 32.90 -22.74
N TYR A 320 38.43 33.90 -23.18
CA TYR A 320 39.86 33.97 -22.89
C TYR A 320 40.16 34.05 -21.39
N THR A 321 39.38 34.84 -20.65
CA THR A 321 39.53 34.99 -19.19
C THR A 321 39.25 33.67 -18.47
N LYS A 322 38.20 32.95 -18.85
CA LYS A 322 37.88 31.62 -18.30
C LYS A 322 38.98 30.61 -18.58
N TRP A 323 39.46 30.53 -19.82
CA TRP A 323 40.60 29.68 -20.19
C TRP A 323 41.83 29.97 -19.33
N LYS A 324 42.20 31.25 -19.17
CA LYS A 324 43.35 31.68 -18.37
C LYS A 324 43.20 31.31 -16.89
N ASN A 325 42.00 31.44 -16.33
CA ASN A 325 41.73 31.16 -14.92
C ASN A 325 41.55 29.66 -14.63
N SER A 326 41.27 28.85 -15.65
CA SER A 326 41.00 27.40 -15.54
C SER A 326 42.04 26.56 -16.29
N ARG A 327 43.33 26.92 -16.22
CA ARG A 327 44.43 26.20 -16.91
C ARG A 327 44.59 24.73 -16.51
N VAL A 328 44.13 24.36 -15.32
CA VAL A 328 44.09 22.96 -14.87
C VAL A 328 43.09 22.14 -15.72
N THR A 329 41.97 22.75 -16.13
CA THR A 329 40.92 22.11 -16.94
C THR A 329 41.20 22.22 -18.45
N TYR A 330 41.83 23.31 -18.88
CA TYR A 330 42.18 23.61 -20.29
C TYR A 330 43.71 23.67 -20.47
N ALA A 331 44.32 22.50 -20.66
CA ALA A 331 45.78 22.34 -20.66
C ALA A 331 46.48 22.87 -21.92
N LYS A 332 45.79 22.92 -23.07
CA LYS A 332 46.37 23.36 -24.35
C LYS A 332 46.27 24.88 -24.54
N GLU A 333 46.87 25.38 -25.61
CA GLU A 333 46.80 26.78 -26.00
C GLU A 333 45.36 27.19 -26.31
N PHE A 334 45.05 28.48 -26.12
CA PHE A 334 43.68 28.98 -26.26
C PHE A 334 43.09 28.71 -27.65
N ALA A 335 43.90 28.80 -28.69
CA ALA A 335 43.46 28.53 -30.07
C ALA A 335 42.89 27.11 -30.23
N ASP A 336 43.45 26.11 -29.53
CA ASP A 336 43.03 24.72 -29.61
C ASP A 336 41.84 24.41 -28.69
N GLU A 337 41.70 25.13 -27.56
CA GLU A 337 40.62 24.91 -26.58
C GLU A 337 39.44 25.88 -26.75
N LYS A 338 39.54 26.88 -27.63
CA LYS A 338 38.55 27.96 -27.78
C LYS A 338 37.12 27.44 -27.90
N ALA A 339 36.87 26.48 -28.79
CA ALA A 339 35.53 25.95 -29.03
C ALA A 339 34.94 25.27 -27.79
N ARG A 340 35.76 24.55 -27.03
CA ARG A 340 35.35 23.88 -25.79
C ARG A 340 35.08 24.89 -24.67
N VAL A 341 35.93 25.91 -24.54
CA VAL A 341 35.75 26.98 -23.55
C VAL A 341 34.49 27.79 -23.85
N GLU A 342 34.23 28.10 -25.11
CA GLU A 342 33.01 28.78 -25.56
C GLU A 342 31.75 27.94 -25.31
N GLU A 343 31.80 26.62 -25.51
CA GLU A 343 30.69 25.71 -25.18
C GLU A 343 30.43 25.63 -23.67
N ASP A 344 31.49 25.51 -22.86
CA ASP A 344 31.35 25.50 -21.40
C ASP A 344 30.78 26.83 -20.88
N LEU A 345 31.25 27.96 -21.42
CA LEU A 345 30.72 29.29 -21.10
C LEU A 345 29.26 29.43 -21.54
N ARG A 346 28.91 28.93 -22.74
CA ARG A 346 27.52 28.89 -23.22
C ARG A 346 26.64 28.09 -22.26
N SER A 347 27.05 26.90 -21.85
CA SER A 347 26.29 26.04 -20.93
C SER A 347 26.06 26.67 -19.55
N GLU A 348 27.08 27.36 -19.01
CA GLU A 348 26.97 28.14 -17.76
C GLU A 348 26.01 29.33 -17.89
N LEU A 349 26.13 30.10 -18.98
CA LEU A 349 25.22 31.21 -19.27
C LEU A 349 23.79 30.71 -19.51
N THR A 350 23.60 29.60 -20.22
CA THR A 350 22.27 28.98 -20.42
C THR A 350 21.65 28.60 -19.09
N THR A 351 22.43 28.00 -18.18
CA THR A 351 21.94 27.63 -16.85
C THR A 351 21.57 28.87 -16.02
N THR A 352 22.36 29.93 -16.13
CA THR A 352 22.10 31.22 -15.47
C THR A 352 20.82 31.87 -16.00
N ILE A 353 20.66 31.95 -17.32
CA ILE A 353 19.46 32.49 -17.98
C ILE A 353 18.22 31.64 -17.63
N LEU A 354 18.33 30.31 -17.62
CA LEU A 354 17.23 29.43 -17.20
C LEU A 354 16.80 29.67 -15.75
N ASN A 355 17.77 29.87 -14.84
CA ASN A 355 17.51 30.19 -13.44
C ASN A 355 16.81 31.53 -13.30
N ASP A 356 17.24 32.55 -14.04
CA ASP A 356 16.64 33.88 -13.96
C ASP A 356 15.27 33.93 -14.64
N ALA A 357 15.07 33.20 -15.75
CA ALA A 357 13.77 33.07 -16.40
C ALA A 357 12.75 32.40 -15.47
N GLU A 358 13.16 31.34 -14.78
CA GLU A 358 12.35 30.70 -13.74
C GLU A 358 12.03 31.66 -12.59
N LYS A 359 13.00 32.46 -12.11
CA LYS A 359 12.75 33.47 -11.06
C LYS A 359 11.73 34.52 -11.50
N VAL A 360 11.84 35.03 -12.74
CA VAL A 360 10.89 36.02 -13.29
C VAL A 360 9.49 35.43 -13.35
N LEU A 361 9.34 34.20 -13.88
CA LEU A 361 8.06 33.51 -13.94
C LEU A 361 7.47 33.34 -12.53
N ARG A 362 8.24 32.77 -11.60
CA ARG A 362 7.78 32.53 -10.22
C ARG A 362 7.40 33.84 -9.52
N ALA A 363 8.16 34.91 -9.71
CA ALA A 363 7.85 36.21 -9.12
C ALA A 363 6.51 36.75 -9.61
N GLU A 364 6.22 36.61 -10.91
CA GLU A 364 4.95 37.05 -11.49
C GLU A 364 3.77 36.19 -11.00
N MET A 365 3.94 34.86 -10.95
CA MET A 365 2.93 33.95 -10.41
C MET A 365 2.67 34.19 -8.92
N GLN A 366 3.73 34.31 -8.12
CA GLN A 366 3.62 34.56 -6.68
C GLN A 366 3.00 35.93 -6.39
N ARG A 367 3.29 36.96 -7.19
CA ARG A 367 2.65 38.29 -7.05
C ARG A 367 1.13 38.20 -7.21
N ALA A 368 0.64 37.37 -8.13
CA ALA A 368 -0.78 37.14 -8.32
C ALA A 368 -1.38 36.31 -7.17
N VAL A 369 -0.73 35.18 -6.83
CA VAL A 369 -1.24 34.22 -5.83
C VAL A 369 -1.19 34.75 -4.40
N LYS A 370 -0.21 35.59 -4.05
CA LYS A 370 -0.05 36.15 -2.69
C LYS A 370 -1.24 37.01 -2.24
N LYS A 371 -2.04 37.51 -3.19
CA LYS A 371 -3.26 38.28 -2.91
C LYS A 371 -4.46 37.41 -2.53
N LEU A 372 -4.37 36.09 -2.72
CA LEU A 372 -5.45 35.15 -2.45
C LEU A 372 -5.43 34.69 -0.99
N GLU A 373 -6.62 34.60 -0.40
CA GLU A 373 -6.82 34.02 0.92
C GLU A 373 -6.41 32.55 0.94
N GLU A 374 -5.98 32.07 2.09
CA GLU A 374 -5.57 30.68 2.30
C GLU A 374 -6.55 29.98 3.24
N SER A 375 -7.01 28.81 2.84
CA SER A 375 -7.91 27.96 3.64
C SER A 375 -7.53 26.50 3.45
N GLY A 376 -7.22 25.82 4.57
CA GLY A 376 -6.85 24.40 4.57
C GLY A 376 -5.59 24.05 3.77
N GLY A 377 -4.61 24.97 3.70
CA GLY A 377 -3.37 24.79 2.93
C GLY A 377 -3.52 25.03 1.42
N TYR A 378 -4.68 25.51 0.98
CA TYR A 378 -4.99 25.84 -0.42
C TYR A 378 -5.41 27.31 -0.55
N ARG A 379 -5.29 27.85 -1.76
CA ARG A 379 -5.72 29.23 -2.06
C ARG A 379 -7.19 29.26 -2.45
N VAL A 380 -7.92 30.27 -1.99
CA VAL A 380 -9.30 30.50 -2.40
C VAL A 380 -9.29 31.29 -3.71
N VAL A 381 -9.72 30.65 -4.78
CA VAL A 381 -9.71 31.23 -6.14
C VAL A 381 -11.04 31.98 -6.38
N PRO A 382 -11.02 33.29 -6.70
CA PRO A 382 -12.23 34.06 -6.95
C PRO A 382 -12.90 33.65 -8.27
N ALA A 383 -14.22 33.88 -8.41
CA ALA A 383 -14.98 33.49 -9.60
C ALA A 383 -14.45 34.13 -10.90
N ASN A 384 -13.93 35.36 -10.83
CA ASN A 384 -13.32 36.08 -11.94
C ASN A 384 -11.80 35.82 -12.08
N TRP A 385 -11.26 34.77 -11.46
CA TRP A 385 -9.83 34.48 -11.50
C TRP A 385 -9.31 34.25 -12.92
N ASN A 386 -10.11 33.62 -13.78
CA ASN A 386 -9.71 33.39 -15.18
C ASN A 386 -9.48 34.68 -15.96
N GLU A 387 -10.11 35.79 -15.56
CA GLU A 387 -9.94 37.11 -16.18
C GLU A 387 -8.79 37.92 -15.55
N THR A 388 -8.42 37.61 -14.32
CA THR A 388 -7.47 38.39 -13.51
C THR A 388 -6.12 37.72 -13.31
N ARG A 389 -6.03 36.40 -13.49
CA ARG A 389 -4.78 35.64 -13.39
C ARG A 389 -3.85 36.00 -14.56
N PRO A 390 -2.53 36.08 -14.35
CA PRO A 390 -1.61 36.23 -15.47
C PRO A 390 -1.62 34.95 -16.32
N THR A 391 -1.84 35.10 -17.62
CA THR A 391 -1.79 33.96 -18.57
C THR A 391 -0.35 33.58 -18.85
N LEU A 392 -0.10 32.29 -19.14
CA LEU A 392 1.25 31.83 -19.48
C LEU A 392 1.82 32.55 -20.72
N ASP A 393 0.98 32.93 -21.68
CA ASP A 393 1.39 33.73 -22.84
C ASP A 393 1.87 35.14 -22.46
N ALA A 394 1.17 35.82 -21.54
CA ALA A 394 1.60 37.13 -21.07
C ALA A 394 2.93 37.03 -20.31
N VAL A 395 3.09 35.98 -19.52
CA VAL A 395 4.30 35.71 -18.74
C VAL A 395 5.48 35.36 -19.64
N ALA A 396 5.27 34.58 -20.71
CA ALA A 396 6.29 34.27 -21.70
C ALA A 396 6.91 35.53 -22.31
N LYS A 397 6.08 36.54 -22.62
CA LYS A 397 6.53 37.86 -23.11
C LYS A 397 7.36 38.61 -22.06
N ILE A 398 6.88 38.64 -20.81
CA ILE A 398 7.60 39.27 -19.69
C ILE A 398 8.97 38.61 -19.47
N ILE A 399 9.06 37.27 -19.55
CA ILE A 399 10.32 36.54 -19.41
C ILE A 399 11.32 37.00 -20.49
N ARG A 400 10.90 37.04 -21.75
CA ARG A 400 11.76 37.48 -22.84
C ARG A 400 12.27 38.90 -22.63
N GLU A 401 11.39 39.84 -22.29
CA GLU A 401 11.73 41.25 -22.05
C GLU A 401 12.72 41.40 -20.88
N GLN A 402 12.47 40.71 -19.76
CA GLN A 402 13.33 40.77 -18.57
C GLN A 402 14.69 40.12 -18.82
N ILE A 403 14.75 38.96 -19.49
CA ILE A 403 16.02 38.31 -19.82
C ILE A 403 16.85 39.17 -20.77
N LYS A 404 16.21 39.81 -21.75
CA LYS A 404 16.90 40.77 -22.63
C LYS A 404 17.46 41.95 -21.85
N ALA A 405 16.74 42.47 -20.87
CA ALA A 405 17.21 43.57 -20.03
C ALA A 405 18.37 43.16 -19.09
N ILE A 406 18.32 41.97 -18.49
CA ILE A 406 19.31 41.48 -17.52
C ILE A 406 20.60 41.01 -18.21
N HIS A 407 20.46 40.20 -19.27
CA HIS A 407 21.58 39.49 -19.89
C HIS A 407 21.99 40.07 -21.25
N SER A 408 21.26 41.05 -21.79
CA SER A 408 21.44 41.55 -23.17
C SER A 408 21.31 40.46 -24.24
N VAL A 409 20.61 39.36 -23.93
CA VAL A 409 20.33 38.23 -24.84
C VAL A 409 18.86 38.24 -25.20
N ASP A 410 18.54 38.33 -26.49
CA ASP A 410 17.17 38.21 -27.00
C ASP A 410 16.84 36.73 -27.23
N ILE A 411 16.22 36.11 -26.22
CA ILE A 411 15.74 34.73 -26.32
C ILE A 411 14.42 34.67 -27.08
N GLN A 412 14.14 33.54 -27.74
CA GLN A 412 12.81 33.27 -28.28
C GLN A 412 11.77 33.21 -27.14
N GLU A 413 10.54 33.63 -27.42
CA GLU A 413 9.44 33.53 -26.45
C GLU A 413 9.21 32.05 -26.06
N PRO A 414 9.14 31.74 -24.75
CA PRO A 414 8.84 30.40 -24.28
C PRO A 414 7.54 29.84 -24.89
N LEU A 415 7.56 28.57 -25.27
CA LEU A 415 6.39 27.91 -25.89
C LEU A 415 5.32 27.62 -24.85
N VAL A 416 4.09 28.09 -25.10
CA VAL A 416 2.89 27.75 -24.31
C VAL A 416 2.06 26.74 -25.08
N THR A 417 1.76 25.61 -24.45
CA THR A 417 0.95 24.52 -25.02
C THR A 417 -0.35 24.39 -24.26
N LEU A 418 -1.48 24.46 -24.97
CA LEU A 418 -2.82 24.25 -24.41
C LEU A 418 -3.31 22.84 -24.76
N LYS A 419 -3.79 22.12 -23.74
CA LYS A 419 -4.43 20.80 -23.87
C LYS A 419 -5.85 20.86 -23.31
N THR A 420 -6.72 21.56 -24.05
CA THR A 420 -8.14 21.76 -23.72
C THR A 420 -9.11 20.96 -24.60
N GLY A 421 -8.65 20.46 -25.75
CA GLY A 421 -9.48 19.73 -26.72
C GLY A 421 -9.87 18.32 -26.29
N SER A 422 -9.22 17.76 -25.28
CA SER A 422 -9.53 16.44 -24.72
C SER A 422 -9.25 16.41 -23.22
N TRP A 423 -9.97 15.56 -22.50
CA TRP A 423 -9.69 15.23 -21.10
C TRP A 423 -8.48 14.30 -21.03
N LEU A 424 -7.50 14.62 -20.18
CA LEU A 424 -6.28 13.83 -20.02
C LEU A 424 -6.30 13.10 -18.68
N ASN A 425 -6.15 11.78 -18.70
CA ASN A 425 -5.92 10.98 -17.49
C ASN A 425 -4.40 10.88 -17.19
N ALA A 426 -4.03 10.14 -16.15
CA ALA A 426 -2.64 9.92 -15.77
C ALA A 426 -1.75 9.35 -16.90
N GLU A 427 -2.29 8.39 -17.65
CA GLU A 427 -1.60 7.73 -18.77
C GLU A 427 -1.39 8.73 -19.93
N ASP A 428 -2.41 9.48 -20.30
CA ASP A 428 -2.33 10.50 -21.35
C ASP A 428 -1.29 11.57 -21.00
N LEU A 429 -1.27 12.02 -19.74
CA LEU A 429 -0.30 13.01 -19.24
C LEU A 429 1.13 12.49 -19.31
N SER A 430 1.36 11.21 -18.99
CA SER A 430 2.69 10.59 -19.06
C SER A 430 3.22 10.48 -20.50
N LYS A 431 2.33 10.41 -21.49
CA LYS A 431 2.66 10.34 -22.92
C LYS A 431 2.87 11.72 -23.56
N LEU A 432 2.68 12.82 -22.81
CA LEU A 432 2.90 14.16 -23.35
C LEU A 432 4.39 14.38 -23.67
N PRO A 433 4.75 14.82 -24.89
CA PRO A 433 6.12 15.11 -25.25
C PRO A 433 6.76 16.15 -24.32
N GLY A 434 7.96 15.85 -23.81
CA GLY A 434 8.67 16.70 -22.87
C GLY A 434 8.11 16.60 -21.45
N ILE A 435 7.04 17.34 -21.15
CA ILE A 435 6.51 17.46 -19.78
C ILE A 435 6.05 16.12 -19.16
N GLY A 436 5.63 15.15 -19.97
CA GLY A 436 5.22 13.82 -19.50
C GLY A 436 6.35 13.04 -18.81
N GLU A 437 7.60 13.27 -19.22
CA GLU A 437 8.80 12.69 -18.62
C GLU A 437 9.41 13.57 -17.51
N ALA A 438 8.88 14.78 -17.31
CA ALA A 438 9.41 15.70 -16.33
C ALA A 438 9.05 15.25 -14.91
N ALA A 439 9.95 15.52 -13.96
CA ALA A 439 9.76 15.16 -12.57
C ALA A 439 10.19 16.27 -11.60
N PHE A 440 9.53 16.31 -10.46
CA PHE A 440 9.95 17.06 -9.29
C PHE A 440 10.99 16.27 -8.51
N THR A 441 12.14 16.88 -8.25
CA THR A 441 13.15 16.26 -7.38
C THR A 441 12.99 16.80 -5.95
N LEU A 442 12.60 15.93 -5.01
CA LEU A 442 12.46 16.29 -3.60
C LEU A 442 13.11 15.20 -2.73
N ALA A 443 14.04 15.59 -1.85
CA ALA A 443 14.73 14.67 -0.94
C ALA A 443 15.31 13.42 -1.64
N GLY A 444 15.92 13.60 -2.82
CA GLY A 444 16.52 12.51 -3.61
C GLY A 444 15.52 11.62 -4.35
N ARG A 445 14.21 11.86 -4.24
CA ARG A 445 13.17 11.12 -4.98
C ARG A 445 12.64 11.95 -6.14
N ALA A 446 12.55 11.32 -7.31
CA ALA A 446 11.87 11.88 -8.47
C ALA A 446 10.37 11.59 -8.39
N ASN A 447 9.54 12.63 -8.43
CA ASN A 447 8.08 12.53 -8.45
C ASN A 447 7.60 12.98 -9.83
N PRO A 448 7.13 12.05 -10.69
CA PRO A 448 6.69 12.38 -12.04
C PRO A 448 5.57 13.42 -12.07
N PHE A 449 5.60 14.30 -13.06
CA PHE A 449 4.60 15.34 -13.31
C PHE A 449 3.18 14.81 -13.25
N TYR A 450 2.89 13.75 -14.00
CA TYR A 450 1.53 13.20 -14.12
C TYR A 450 0.96 12.74 -12.77
N LEU A 451 1.79 12.17 -11.88
CA LEU A 451 1.35 11.77 -10.54
C LEU A 451 1.01 12.98 -9.66
N VAL A 452 1.81 14.05 -9.75
CA VAL A 452 1.56 15.28 -9.00
C VAL A 452 0.28 15.98 -9.47
N VAL A 453 0.00 15.97 -10.77
CA VAL A 453 -1.26 16.51 -11.33
C VAL A 453 -2.46 15.70 -10.86
N MET A 454 -2.36 14.37 -10.82
CA MET A 454 -3.44 13.50 -10.31
C MET A 454 -3.64 13.60 -8.79
N GLN A 455 -2.75 14.29 -8.08
CA GLN A 455 -2.90 14.64 -6.67
C GLN A 455 -3.41 16.08 -6.50
N THR A 456 -4.09 16.67 -7.49
CA THR A 456 -4.69 18.00 -7.31
C THR A 456 -5.79 17.99 -6.23
N LYS A 457 -6.01 19.13 -5.57
CA LYS A 457 -7.02 19.34 -4.52
C LYS A 457 -8.39 18.79 -4.89
N GLU A 458 -8.80 18.96 -6.15
CA GLU A 458 -10.11 18.61 -6.67
C GLU A 458 -10.34 17.09 -6.75
N PHE A 459 -9.28 16.27 -6.70
CA PHE A 459 -9.36 14.81 -6.61
C PHE A 459 -9.04 14.29 -5.20
N ALA A 460 -8.34 15.08 -4.40
CA ALA A 460 -7.80 14.63 -3.12
C ALA A 460 -8.90 14.56 -2.04
N THR A 461 -9.09 13.37 -1.47
CA THR A 461 -9.96 13.15 -0.30
C THR A 461 -9.31 13.58 1.02
N THR A 462 -7.98 13.69 1.03
CA THR A 462 -7.16 14.18 2.15
C THR A 462 -6.18 15.24 1.69
N ALA A 463 -5.72 16.11 2.61
CA ALA A 463 -4.69 17.09 2.28
C ALA A 463 -3.44 16.40 1.70
N ASN A 464 -2.97 16.85 0.54
CA ASN A 464 -1.76 16.36 -0.09
C ASN A 464 -0.59 17.34 0.12
N ASN A 465 0.63 16.83 0.05
CA ASN A 465 1.84 17.62 0.33
C ASN A 465 2.31 18.49 -0.85
N TRP A 466 1.61 18.45 -1.99
CA TRP A 466 2.00 19.21 -3.19
C TRP A 466 1.30 20.56 -3.27
N GLY A 467 0.13 20.71 -2.64
CA GLY A 467 -0.63 21.95 -2.65
C GLY A 467 -1.09 22.36 -4.05
N VAL A 468 -1.22 21.39 -4.97
CA VAL A 468 -1.64 21.62 -6.36
C VAL A 468 -3.16 21.75 -6.40
N GLN A 469 -3.66 22.75 -7.13
CA GLN A 469 -5.09 23.00 -7.32
C GLN A 469 -5.38 23.60 -8.70
N GLN A 470 -6.65 23.54 -9.12
CA GLN A 470 -7.13 24.14 -10.35
C GLN A 470 -6.96 25.67 -10.35
N GLY A 471 -6.58 26.24 -11.50
CA GLY A 471 -6.47 27.68 -11.75
C GLY A 471 -5.15 28.33 -11.32
N ILE A 472 -4.26 27.60 -10.66
CA ILE A 472 -2.94 28.11 -10.22
C ILE A 472 -1.82 27.46 -11.03
N THR A 473 -0.84 28.26 -11.43
CA THR A 473 0.36 27.81 -12.13
C THR A 473 1.37 27.24 -11.15
N TYR A 474 1.87 26.05 -11.44
CA TYR A 474 2.89 25.33 -10.69
C TYR A 474 4.12 25.06 -11.57
N PRO A 475 5.28 24.81 -10.95
CA PRO A 475 5.56 24.96 -9.52
C PRO A 475 5.81 26.42 -9.09
N LEU A 476 5.55 26.71 -7.81
CA LEU A 476 5.81 28.03 -7.19
C LEU A 476 7.14 28.08 -6.41
N ASP A 477 7.58 26.95 -5.86
CA ASP A 477 8.72 26.82 -4.96
C ASP A 477 9.73 25.75 -5.41
N LYS A 478 9.26 24.75 -6.17
CA LYS A 478 10.05 23.62 -6.70
C LYS A 478 10.35 23.78 -8.19
N THR A 479 11.20 22.94 -8.76
CA THR A 479 11.49 22.92 -10.20
C THR A 479 11.00 21.62 -10.81
N LEU A 480 10.29 21.72 -11.94
CA LEU A 480 9.87 20.60 -12.76
C LEU A 480 10.79 20.52 -13.99
N THR A 481 11.58 19.45 -14.10
CA THR A 481 12.61 19.32 -15.14
C THR A 481 12.54 17.95 -15.81
N ASP A 482 12.83 17.89 -17.12
CA ASP A 482 13.06 16.63 -17.84
C ASP A 482 14.53 16.21 -17.86
N LYS A 483 14.85 15.11 -18.55
CA LYS A 483 16.23 14.61 -18.71
C LYS A 483 17.12 15.53 -19.55
N ALA A 484 16.54 16.35 -20.43
CA ALA A 484 17.28 17.30 -21.26
C ALA A 484 17.59 18.60 -20.51
N GLY A 485 17.05 18.78 -19.30
CA GLY A 485 17.23 19.99 -18.49
C GLY A 485 16.26 21.11 -18.86
N ASN A 486 15.21 20.82 -19.65
CA ASN A 486 14.13 21.78 -19.92
C ASN A 486 13.28 21.94 -18.66
N ARG A 487 12.72 23.14 -18.47
CA ARG A 487 11.89 23.45 -17.31
C ARG A 487 10.46 23.71 -17.73
N TYR A 488 9.54 23.21 -16.92
CA TYR A 488 8.12 23.27 -17.21
C TYR A 488 7.34 23.96 -16.11
N PHE A 489 6.34 24.73 -16.50
CA PHE A 489 5.34 25.29 -15.61
C PHE A 489 3.97 24.97 -16.17
N PHE A 490 3.04 24.52 -15.35
CA PHE A 490 1.72 24.09 -15.79
C PHE A 490 0.62 24.68 -14.93
N THR A 491 -0.54 24.87 -15.54
CA THR A 491 -1.79 25.21 -14.86
C THR A 491 -2.82 24.15 -15.17
N ILE A 492 -3.49 23.66 -14.13
CA ILE A 492 -4.69 22.83 -14.30
C ILE A 492 -5.85 23.77 -14.58
N LEU A 493 -6.44 23.68 -15.76
CA LEU A 493 -7.52 24.57 -16.23
C LEU A 493 -8.89 24.08 -15.76
N GLU A 494 -9.14 22.79 -15.95
CA GLU A 494 -10.38 22.12 -15.57
C GLU A 494 -10.04 20.74 -14.99
N THR A 495 -10.87 20.30 -14.04
CA THR A 495 -10.77 18.99 -13.40
C THR A 495 -12.10 18.26 -13.56
N LYS A 496 -12.04 16.95 -13.78
CA LYS A 496 -13.19 16.05 -13.76
C LYS A 496 -12.82 14.88 -12.86
N PRO A 497 -13.39 14.79 -11.63
CA PRO A 497 -13.04 13.73 -10.70
C PRO A 497 -13.50 12.37 -11.23
N GLU A 498 -12.97 11.32 -10.64
CA GLU A 498 -13.38 9.95 -10.94
C GLU A 498 -14.89 9.77 -10.77
N ALA A 499 -15.57 9.42 -11.86
CA ALA A 499 -17.02 9.29 -11.90
C ALA A 499 -17.44 8.32 -13.02
N PRO A 500 -18.65 7.75 -12.95
CA PRO A 500 -19.27 7.07 -14.09
C PRO A 500 -19.23 7.97 -15.33
N ALA A 501 -19.04 7.38 -16.52
CA ALA A 501 -19.24 8.11 -17.77
C ALA A 501 -20.62 8.78 -17.77
N GLU A 502 -20.68 10.04 -18.18
CA GLU A 502 -21.93 10.83 -18.13
C GLU A 502 -22.87 10.41 -19.26
N THR A 503 -22.30 9.99 -20.39
CA THR A 503 -23.03 9.62 -21.58
C THR A 503 -22.44 8.37 -22.22
N MET A 504 -23.29 7.61 -22.91
CA MET A 504 -22.86 6.46 -23.70
C MET A 504 -21.88 6.85 -24.81
N ASP A 505 -22.02 8.04 -25.39
CA ASP A 505 -21.17 8.49 -26.50
C ASP A 505 -19.71 8.69 -26.07
N GLU A 506 -19.46 9.00 -24.79
CA GLU A 506 -18.09 9.11 -24.23
C GLU A 506 -17.32 7.78 -24.28
N VAL A 507 -18.03 6.64 -24.22
CA VAL A 507 -17.45 5.30 -24.11
C VAL A 507 -17.96 4.34 -25.19
N ARG A 508 -18.56 4.86 -26.26
CA ARG A 508 -19.33 4.07 -27.24
C ARG A 508 -18.54 2.93 -27.87
N ASP A 509 -17.31 3.20 -28.29
CA ASP A 509 -16.46 2.20 -28.95
C ASP A 509 -16.13 1.05 -28.00
N GLN A 510 -15.79 1.37 -26.75
CA GLN A 510 -15.51 0.38 -25.72
C GLN A 510 -16.77 -0.41 -25.35
N LEU A 511 -17.91 0.27 -25.22
CA LEU A 511 -19.21 -0.32 -24.91
C LEU A 511 -19.65 -1.34 -25.97
N VAL A 512 -19.55 -0.99 -27.26
CA VAL A 512 -19.90 -1.90 -28.36
C VAL A 512 -18.99 -3.12 -28.38
N LYS A 513 -17.69 -2.92 -28.16
CA LYS A 513 -16.72 -4.01 -28.07
C LYS A 513 -17.05 -4.97 -26.92
N ASP A 514 -17.30 -4.42 -25.72
CA ASP A 514 -17.61 -5.21 -24.53
C ASP A 514 -18.95 -5.92 -24.64
N PHE A 515 -19.96 -5.29 -25.25
CA PHE A 515 -21.25 -5.93 -25.51
C PHE A 515 -21.13 -7.11 -26.46
N ARG A 516 -20.39 -6.95 -27.57
CA ARG A 516 -20.11 -8.06 -28.51
C ARG A 516 -19.42 -9.22 -27.81
N LEU A 517 -18.45 -8.91 -26.96
CA LEU A 517 -17.75 -9.91 -26.17
C LEU A 517 -18.66 -10.62 -25.17
N PHE A 518 -19.57 -9.88 -24.52
CA PHE A 518 -20.59 -10.44 -23.64
C PHE A 518 -21.53 -11.38 -24.38
N LYS A 519 -22.02 -11.02 -25.57
CA LYS A 519 -22.87 -11.89 -26.40
C LYS A 519 -22.14 -13.13 -26.90
N ALA A 520 -20.89 -12.98 -27.31
CA ALA A 520 -20.04 -14.11 -27.66
C ALA A 520 -19.85 -15.07 -26.47
N TYR A 521 -19.71 -14.53 -25.26
CA TYR A 521 -19.64 -15.31 -24.03
C TYR A 521 -20.95 -16.04 -23.72
N GLU A 522 -22.10 -15.38 -23.81
CA GLU A 522 -23.42 -16.02 -23.61
C GLU A 522 -23.61 -17.21 -24.54
N LYS A 523 -23.28 -17.03 -25.83
CA LYS A 523 -23.31 -18.09 -26.83
C LYS A 523 -22.35 -19.23 -26.50
N LEU A 524 -21.12 -18.88 -26.10
CA LEU A 524 -20.10 -19.86 -25.72
C LEU A 524 -20.55 -20.74 -24.55
N VAL A 525 -21.19 -20.16 -23.53
CA VAL A 525 -21.74 -20.90 -22.38
C VAL A 525 -22.93 -21.76 -22.80
N ALA A 526 -23.81 -21.26 -23.66
CA ALA A 526 -24.93 -22.04 -24.20
C ALA A 526 -24.45 -23.29 -24.97
N ASP A 527 -23.35 -23.14 -25.71
CA ASP A 527 -22.73 -24.20 -26.51
C ASP A 527 -21.74 -25.08 -25.72
N ALA A 528 -21.62 -24.91 -24.40
CA ALA A 528 -20.64 -25.62 -23.58
C ALA A 528 -20.71 -27.16 -23.72
N GLY A 529 -21.92 -27.71 -23.84
CA GLY A 529 -22.13 -29.15 -24.08
C GLY A 529 -21.59 -29.61 -25.43
N ALA A 530 -21.69 -28.79 -26.48
CA ALA A 530 -21.16 -29.09 -27.80
C ALA A 530 -19.62 -29.11 -27.77
N TYR A 531 -18.99 -28.13 -27.11
CA TYR A 531 -17.54 -28.11 -26.94
C TYR A 531 -17.03 -29.29 -26.09
N ARG A 532 -17.75 -29.67 -25.03
CA ARG A 532 -17.47 -30.88 -24.25
C ARG A 532 -17.49 -32.12 -25.15
N ASN A 533 -18.52 -32.29 -25.97
CA ASN A 533 -18.64 -33.43 -26.88
C ASN A 533 -17.52 -33.45 -27.94
N ARG A 534 -17.09 -32.27 -28.41
CA ARG A 534 -15.90 -32.16 -29.26
C ARG A 534 -14.66 -32.66 -28.53
N VAL A 535 -14.35 -32.15 -27.34
CA VAL A 535 -13.20 -32.66 -26.54
C VAL A 535 -13.26 -34.18 -26.34
N ILE A 536 -14.45 -34.74 -26.10
CA ILE A 536 -14.63 -36.20 -26.00
C ILE A 536 -14.28 -36.88 -27.33
N ALA A 537 -14.72 -36.36 -28.47
CA ALA A 537 -14.50 -36.97 -29.78
C ALA A 537 -13.04 -36.86 -30.28
N GLU A 538 -12.43 -35.67 -30.21
CA GLU A 538 -11.10 -35.38 -30.78
C GLU A 538 -9.96 -35.43 -29.76
N GLY A 539 -10.26 -35.34 -28.46
CA GLY A 539 -9.28 -35.19 -27.38
C GLY A 539 -8.95 -33.73 -27.10
N MET A 540 -8.49 -33.44 -25.87
CA MET A 540 -8.27 -32.06 -25.39
C MET A 540 -7.20 -31.30 -26.20
N GLU A 541 -6.09 -31.95 -26.56
CA GLU A 541 -5.00 -31.29 -27.30
C GLU A 541 -5.41 -30.90 -28.72
N ALA A 542 -6.07 -31.80 -29.44
CA ALA A 542 -6.56 -31.51 -30.79
C ALA A 542 -7.63 -30.42 -30.78
N PHE A 543 -8.55 -30.48 -29.80
CA PHE A 543 -9.53 -29.43 -29.56
C PHE A 543 -8.85 -28.08 -29.34
N ALA A 544 -7.90 -27.98 -28.42
CA ALA A 544 -7.23 -26.71 -28.12
C ALA A 544 -6.47 -26.15 -29.33
N LYS A 545 -5.76 -27.00 -30.07
CA LYS A 545 -5.07 -26.62 -31.32
C LYS A 545 -6.02 -26.04 -32.38
N SER A 546 -7.28 -26.48 -32.41
CA SER A 546 -8.27 -25.93 -33.36
C SER A 546 -8.63 -24.45 -33.09
N PHE A 547 -8.26 -23.91 -31.93
CA PHE A 547 -8.50 -22.52 -31.53
C PHE A 547 -7.23 -21.68 -31.41
N GLU A 548 -6.04 -22.23 -31.66
CA GLU A 548 -4.79 -21.44 -31.71
C GLU A 548 -4.86 -20.45 -32.89
N LYS A 549 -4.59 -19.15 -32.68
CA LYS A 549 -4.32 -18.28 -33.86
C LYS A 549 -2.97 -18.73 -34.42
N PRO A 550 -2.75 -18.67 -35.75
CA PRO A 550 -1.40 -18.72 -36.28
C PRO A 550 -0.58 -17.62 -35.60
N ASN A 551 0.43 -18.00 -34.83
CA ASN A 551 1.33 -17.04 -34.21
C ASN A 551 2.14 -16.37 -35.34
N PRO A 552 1.99 -15.05 -35.60
CA PRO A 552 2.70 -14.42 -36.71
C PRO A 552 4.22 -14.34 -36.48
N ASP A 553 4.72 -14.59 -35.26
CA ASP A 553 6.16 -14.57 -34.96
C ASP A 553 6.59 -15.70 -33.99
N PRO A 554 7.29 -16.75 -34.47
CA PRO A 554 7.78 -17.84 -33.61
C PRO A 554 9.01 -17.48 -32.76
N VAL A 555 9.58 -16.28 -32.90
CA VAL A 555 10.85 -15.88 -32.24
C VAL A 555 10.63 -14.90 -31.08
N ALA A 556 9.43 -14.35 -30.91
CA ALA A 556 9.16 -13.41 -29.84
C ALA A 556 8.96 -14.16 -28.51
N THR A 557 9.89 -14.00 -27.56
CA THR A 557 9.77 -14.43 -26.16
C THR A 557 8.77 -13.56 -25.37
N THR A 558 7.74 -13.05 -26.03
CA THR A 558 6.69 -12.25 -25.40
C THR A 558 6.00 -13.12 -24.35
N PRO A 559 5.70 -12.58 -23.15
CA PRO A 559 4.93 -13.31 -22.15
C PRO A 559 3.67 -13.88 -22.81
N LEU A 560 3.43 -15.18 -22.58
CA LEU A 560 2.22 -15.90 -22.99
C LEU A 560 1.02 -14.95 -22.91
N GLU A 561 0.24 -14.82 -24.00
CA GLU A 561 -1.03 -14.08 -23.96
C GLU A 561 -1.78 -14.49 -22.67
N PRO A 562 -2.31 -13.53 -21.89
CA PRO A 562 -2.94 -13.81 -20.61
C PRO A 562 -4.22 -14.60 -20.84
N GLY A 563 -4.09 -15.92 -20.88
CA GLY A 563 -5.17 -16.86 -21.13
C GLY A 563 -4.58 -18.26 -21.31
N LEU A 564 -5.00 -19.20 -20.48
CA LEU A 564 -4.53 -20.58 -20.48
C LEU A 564 -4.94 -21.34 -21.76
N ILE A 565 -4.21 -21.24 -22.87
CA ILE A 565 -4.70 -21.85 -24.14
C ILE A 565 -4.67 -23.39 -24.11
N TYR A 566 -3.65 -24.04 -23.54
CA TYR A 566 -3.70 -25.46 -23.21
C TYR A 566 -2.62 -25.80 -22.19
N LYS A 567 -2.98 -26.54 -21.15
CA LYS A 567 -2.03 -27.13 -20.20
C LYS A 567 -2.32 -28.61 -20.03
N PRO A 568 -1.38 -29.50 -20.40
CA PRO A 568 -1.61 -30.93 -20.32
C PRO A 568 -1.63 -31.45 -18.88
N PHE A 569 -0.91 -30.82 -17.96
CA PHE A 569 -0.80 -31.24 -16.56
C PHE A 569 -1.06 -30.08 -15.62
N VAL A 570 -2.23 -30.11 -15.00
CA VAL A 570 -2.66 -29.15 -14.00
C VAL A 570 -3.09 -29.90 -12.75
N SER A 571 -2.59 -29.51 -11.58
CA SER A 571 -3.02 -30.04 -10.30
C SER A 571 -4.15 -29.18 -9.75
N VAL A 572 -5.36 -29.74 -9.68
CA VAL A 572 -6.54 -29.08 -9.12
C VAL A 572 -6.80 -29.61 -7.71
N ARG A 573 -6.79 -28.73 -6.72
CA ARG A 573 -7.09 -29.00 -5.31
C ARG A 573 -8.17 -28.05 -4.84
N SER A 574 -8.87 -28.29 -3.74
CA SER A 574 -9.94 -27.36 -3.31
C SER A 574 -9.42 -25.97 -2.95
N VAL A 575 -8.16 -25.90 -2.51
CA VAL A 575 -7.46 -24.66 -2.15
C VAL A 575 -6.97 -23.85 -3.36
N GLY A 576 -6.90 -24.45 -4.55
CA GLY A 576 -6.48 -23.76 -5.77
C GLY A 576 -6.02 -24.69 -6.90
N ILE A 577 -5.72 -24.07 -8.03
CA ILE A 577 -5.19 -24.73 -9.23
C ILE A 577 -3.69 -24.41 -9.38
N MET A 578 -2.87 -25.45 -9.59
CA MET A 578 -1.41 -25.37 -9.64
C MET A 578 -0.87 -25.85 -11.00
N ILE A 579 0.07 -25.12 -11.57
CA ILE A 579 0.83 -25.45 -12.79
C ILE A 579 2.31 -25.28 -12.47
N ASP A 580 3.13 -26.31 -12.72
CA ASP A 580 4.58 -26.24 -12.47
C ASP A 580 4.94 -25.74 -11.05
N ASN A 581 4.15 -26.14 -10.05
CA ASN A 581 4.22 -25.69 -8.66
C ASN A 581 3.91 -24.21 -8.40
N GLN A 582 3.42 -23.48 -9.40
CA GLN A 582 2.91 -22.13 -9.28
C GLN A 582 1.38 -22.13 -9.23
N ARG A 583 0.82 -21.36 -8.30
CA ARG A 583 -0.62 -21.16 -8.21
C ARG A 583 -1.09 -20.29 -9.38
N LEU A 584 -2.14 -20.70 -10.07
CA LEU A 584 -2.81 -19.86 -11.05
C LEU A 584 -3.36 -18.60 -10.38
N ASP A 585 -3.41 -17.50 -11.14
CA ASP A 585 -4.09 -16.28 -10.67
C ASP A 585 -5.57 -16.56 -10.36
N GLY A 586 -6.16 -15.70 -9.53
CA GLY A 586 -7.56 -15.86 -9.09
C GLY A 586 -8.58 -15.82 -10.24
N SER A 587 -8.23 -15.23 -11.39
CA SER A 587 -9.12 -15.18 -12.55
C SER A 587 -9.20 -16.52 -13.28
N ASN A 588 -8.14 -17.34 -13.23
CA ASN A 588 -8.11 -18.70 -13.77
C ASN A 588 -8.52 -19.77 -12.73
N ASP A 589 -8.45 -19.45 -11.44
CA ASP A 589 -8.73 -20.34 -10.31
C ASP A 589 -10.14 -20.13 -9.70
N THR A 590 -11.19 -20.53 -10.42
CA THR A 590 -12.58 -20.33 -9.97
C THR A 590 -13.10 -21.49 -9.09
N PRO A 591 -13.83 -21.22 -7.99
CA PRO A 591 -14.41 -22.27 -7.15
C PRO A 591 -15.31 -23.25 -7.92
N ALA A 592 -16.13 -22.75 -8.85
CA ALA A 592 -17.02 -23.56 -9.67
C ALA A 592 -16.26 -24.60 -10.51
N LEU A 593 -15.14 -24.20 -11.12
CA LEU A 593 -14.29 -25.10 -11.90
C LEU A 593 -13.61 -26.14 -11.00
N ARG A 594 -13.07 -25.72 -9.85
CA ARG A 594 -12.43 -26.62 -8.87
C ARG A 594 -13.42 -27.70 -8.41
N THR A 595 -14.61 -27.30 -8.00
CA THR A 595 -15.67 -28.23 -7.56
C THR A 595 -16.06 -29.18 -8.68
N ALA A 596 -16.32 -28.68 -9.90
CA ALA A 596 -16.70 -29.54 -11.02
C ALA A 596 -15.61 -30.59 -11.36
N VAL A 597 -14.34 -30.20 -11.34
CA VAL A 597 -13.21 -31.11 -11.57
C VAL A 597 -13.07 -32.14 -10.45
N LEU A 598 -13.16 -31.71 -9.19
CA LEU A 598 -13.03 -32.61 -8.03
C LEU A 598 -14.22 -33.57 -7.89
N ASP A 599 -15.44 -33.14 -8.21
CA ASP A 599 -16.64 -33.99 -8.21
C ASP A 599 -16.55 -35.12 -9.23
N VAL A 600 -15.87 -34.89 -10.36
CA VAL A 600 -15.55 -35.94 -11.32
C VAL A 600 -14.40 -36.81 -10.82
N ALA A 601 -13.33 -36.20 -10.32
CA ALA A 601 -12.14 -36.92 -9.88
C ALA A 601 -12.42 -37.90 -8.72
N THR A 602 -13.24 -37.49 -7.75
CA THR A 602 -13.60 -38.32 -6.58
C THR A 602 -14.40 -39.58 -6.92
N LYS A 603 -14.99 -39.64 -8.13
CA LYS A 603 -15.68 -40.84 -8.65
C LYS A 603 -14.74 -41.82 -9.35
N LEU A 604 -13.50 -41.41 -9.63
CA LEU A 604 -12.51 -42.26 -10.29
C LEU A 604 -11.86 -43.20 -9.27
N ASP A 605 -11.52 -44.40 -9.70
CA ASP A 605 -10.64 -45.27 -8.92
C ASP A 605 -9.25 -44.62 -8.84
N PRO A 606 -8.73 -44.28 -7.64
CA PRO A 606 -7.41 -43.68 -7.49
C PRO A 606 -6.26 -44.61 -7.92
N LYS A 607 -6.53 -45.90 -8.11
CA LYS A 607 -5.57 -46.88 -8.66
C LYS A 607 -5.65 -47.05 -10.16
N ALA A 608 -6.66 -46.47 -10.82
CA ALA A 608 -6.79 -46.55 -12.27
C ALA A 608 -5.59 -45.88 -12.96
N ALA A 609 -5.16 -46.46 -14.07
CA ALA A 609 -4.13 -45.85 -14.90
C ALA A 609 -4.60 -44.45 -15.36
N PRO A 610 -3.72 -43.44 -15.31
CA PRO A 610 -4.00 -42.14 -15.89
C PRO A 610 -4.32 -42.23 -17.38
N VAL A 611 -5.28 -41.46 -17.87
CA VAL A 611 -5.67 -41.45 -19.29
C VAL A 611 -4.99 -40.28 -20.02
N TYR A 612 -4.04 -40.58 -20.92
CA TYR A 612 -3.28 -39.58 -21.70
C TYR A 612 -3.26 -39.91 -23.20
N GLY A 613 -2.82 -38.94 -24.01
CA GLY A 613 -2.43 -39.16 -25.40
C GLY A 613 -3.56 -39.72 -26.27
N ALA A 614 -3.27 -40.75 -27.08
CA ALA A 614 -4.23 -41.31 -28.03
C ALA A 614 -5.46 -41.98 -27.38
N GLU A 615 -5.36 -42.37 -26.10
CA GLU A 615 -6.44 -42.97 -25.32
C GLU A 615 -7.36 -41.93 -24.68
N ALA A 616 -6.95 -40.65 -24.68
CA ALA A 616 -7.71 -39.53 -24.16
C ALA A 616 -8.82 -39.04 -25.12
N LYS A 617 -9.65 -39.97 -25.61
CA LYS A 617 -10.81 -39.68 -26.47
C LYS A 617 -11.86 -40.80 -26.43
N GLY A 618 -13.04 -40.53 -26.97
CA GLY A 618 -14.19 -41.42 -27.02
C GLY A 618 -14.75 -41.75 -25.63
N ASP A 619 -15.29 -42.96 -25.49
CA ASP A 619 -15.96 -43.40 -24.26
C ASP A 619 -15.03 -43.42 -23.03
N ALA A 620 -13.71 -43.55 -23.22
CA ALA A 620 -12.73 -43.58 -22.14
C ALA A 620 -12.70 -42.31 -21.27
N ILE A 621 -13.10 -41.16 -21.85
CA ILE A 621 -13.07 -39.86 -21.17
C ILE A 621 -14.42 -39.18 -21.05
N LYS A 622 -15.51 -39.83 -21.49
CA LYS A 622 -16.86 -39.23 -21.54
C LYS A 622 -17.30 -38.64 -20.19
N ASP A 623 -17.01 -39.36 -19.10
CA ASP A 623 -17.33 -38.96 -17.74
C ASP A 623 -16.21 -38.17 -17.05
N ARG A 624 -15.10 -37.90 -17.76
CA ARG A 624 -13.90 -37.20 -17.26
C ARG A 624 -13.80 -35.76 -17.74
N VAL A 625 -14.62 -35.34 -18.69
CA VAL A 625 -14.59 -33.96 -19.21
C VAL A 625 -15.65 -33.11 -18.53
N VAL A 626 -15.24 -31.95 -18.02
CA VAL A 626 -16.11 -30.92 -17.46
C VAL A 626 -15.87 -29.59 -18.15
N SER A 627 -16.89 -28.75 -18.16
CA SER A 627 -16.81 -27.37 -18.62
C SER A 627 -17.40 -26.46 -17.55
N ALA A 628 -16.74 -25.35 -17.25
CA ALA A 628 -17.23 -24.34 -16.33
C ALA A 628 -17.12 -22.94 -16.94
N PRO A 629 -18.16 -22.11 -16.84
CA PRO A 629 -18.08 -20.71 -17.25
C PRO A 629 -17.03 -19.98 -16.42
N ASN A 630 -16.30 -19.06 -17.05
CA ASN A 630 -15.39 -18.14 -16.39
C ASN A 630 -15.68 -16.70 -16.86
N PRO A 631 -16.60 -15.99 -16.19
CA PRO A 631 -16.97 -14.63 -16.56
C PRO A 631 -15.79 -13.65 -16.51
N ALA A 632 -14.88 -13.81 -15.55
CA ALA A 632 -13.74 -12.92 -15.34
C ALA A 632 -12.79 -12.89 -16.54
N LEU A 633 -12.56 -14.06 -17.13
CA LEU A 633 -11.80 -14.21 -18.38
C LEU A 633 -12.68 -14.18 -19.63
N ARG A 634 -13.98 -13.96 -19.47
CA ARG A 634 -14.97 -13.89 -20.55
C ARG A 634 -14.84 -15.11 -21.46
N GLY A 635 -14.76 -16.29 -20.86
CA GLY A 635 -14.50 -17.53 -21.58
C GLY A 635 -15.08 -18.77 -20.91
N LEU A 636 -14.88 -19.91 -21.55
CA LEU A 636 -15.30 -21.21 -21.06
C LEU A 636 -14.05 -22.04 -20.75
N MET A 637 -13.93 -22.45 -19.49
CA MET A 637 -12.89 -23.38 -19.06
C MET A 637 -13.36 -24.80 -19.36
N ILE A 638 -12.51 -25.58 -20.01
CA ILE A 638 -12.76 -27.00 -20.23
C ILE A 638 -11.62 -27.78 -19.60
N ALA A 639 -11.95 -28.80 -18.81
CA ALA A 639 -10.99 -29.63 -18.12
C ALA A 639 -11.30 -31.12 -18.38
N GLN A 640 -10.25 -31.89 -18.61
CA GLN A 640 -10.30 -33.34 -18.70
C GLN A 640 -9.55 -33.92 -17.50
N VAL A 641 -10.25 -34.65 -16.63
CA VAL A 641 -9.67 -35.31 -15.46
C VAL A 641 -8.90 -36.55 -15.89
N ILE A 642 -7.59 -36.51 -15.68
CA ILE A 642 -6.67 -37.56 -16.05
C ILE A 642 -6.60 -38.59 -14.92
N ALA A 643 -6.41 -38.14 -13.69
CA ALA A 643 -6.24 -38.99 -12.52
C ALA A 643 -6.71 -38.31 -11.24
N TYR A 644 -7.07 -39.12 -10.24
CA TYR A 644 -7.35 -38.68 -8.89
C TYR A 644 -6.27 -39.21 -7.95
N ARG A 645 -5.65 -38.31 -7.19
CA ARG A 645 -4.56 -38.58 -6.25
C ARG A 645 -5.04 -38.20 -4.84
N PRO A 646 -5.54 -39.16 -4.05
CA PRO A 646 -5.87 -38.89 -2.66
C PRO A 646 -4.59 -38.56 -1.89
N LEU A 647 -4.74 -37.77 -0.82
CA LEU A 647 -3.61 -37.39 0.04
C LEU A 647 -2.87 -38.63 0.59
N PRO A 648 -1.59 -38.85 0.25
CA PRO A 648 -0.82 -39.95 0.82
C PRO A 648 -0.55 -39.76 2.32
N THR A 649 -0.41 -40.86 3.06
CA THR A 649 -0.15 -40.82 4.51
C THR A 649 1.18 -40.14 4.82
N GLU A 650 2.20 -40.34 4.00
CA GLU A 650 3.53 -39.72 4.14
C GLU A 650 3.43 -38.20 4.01
N MET A 651 2.65 -37.73 3.04
CA MET A 651 2.41 -36.30 2.84
C MET A 651 1.56 -35.71 3.99
N TYR A 652 0.53 -36.43 4.43
CA TYR A 652 -0.28 -36.03 5.59
C TYR A 652 0.57 -35.83 6.85
N ARG A 653 1.52 -36.75 7.13
CA ARG A 653 2.42 -36.63 8.29
C ARG A 653 3.25 -35.35 8.25
N GLY A 654 3.69 -34.92 7.08
CA GLY A 654 4.40 -33.65 6.91
C GLY A 654 3.51 -32.41 7.03
N LEU A 655 2.18 -32.57 6.82
CA LEU A 655 1.21 -31.48 6.85
C LEU A 655 0.45 -31.36 8.18
N ALA A 656 0.46 -32.40 9.02
CA ALA A 656 -0.41 -32.49 10.21
C ALA A 656 -0.31 -31.25 11.12
N ASP A 657 0.91 -30.76 11.38
CA ASP A 657 1.14 -29.58 12.21
C ASP A 657 0.57 -28.30 11.56
N SER A 658 0.81 -28.11 10.26
CA SER A 658 0.26 -26.95 9.54
C SER A 658 -1.27 -27.01 9.42
N GLU A 659 -1.83 -28.21 9.22
CA GLU A 659 -3.28 -28.40 9.15
C GLU A 659 -3.95 -28.20 10.52
N SER A 660 -3.30 -28.58 11.61
CA SER A 660 -3.78 -28.28 12.96
C SER A 660 -3.95 -26.78 13.16
N ARG A 661 -2.94 -25.99 12.80
CA ARG A 661 -3.02 -24.52 12.83
C ARG A 661 -4.12 -23.97 11.91
N GLN A 662 -4.26 -24.52 10.70
CA GLN A 662 -5.30 -24.07 9.77
C GLN A 662 -6.71 -24.37 10.27
N VAL A 663 -6.95 -25.57 10.81
CA VAL A 663 -8.26 -25.95 11.37
C VAL A 663 -8.59 -25.05 12.55
N LEU A 664 -7.63 -24.80 13.44
CA LEU A 664 -7.79 -23.87 14.56
C LEU A 664 -8.12 -22.47 14.04
N MET A 665 -7.36 -21.94 13.08
CA MET A 665 -7.68 -20.63 12.48
C MET A 665 -9.08 -20.58 11.86
N THR A 666 -9.51 -21.65 11.20
CA THR A 666 -10.87 -21.74 10.62
C THR A 666 -11.94 -21.75 11.70
N ASP A 667 -11.70 -22.41 12.83
CA ASP A 667 -12.60 -22.42 13.99
C ASP A 667 -12.73 -21.04 14.67
N TYR A 668 -11.71 -20.19 14.53
CA TYR A 668 -11.70 -18.82 15.06
C TYR A 668 -12.26 -17.78 14.08
N GLN A 669 -12.53 -18.13 12.81
CA GLN A 669 -13.16 -17.19 11.88
C GLN A 669 -14.66 -17.06 12.15
N PRO A 670 -15.22 -15.82 12.16
CA PRO A 670 -16.66 -15.62 12.29
C PRO A 670 -17.40 -16.31 11.16
N THR A 671 -18.26 -17.26 11.53
CA THR A 671 -19.23 -17.84 10.60
C THR A 671 -20.42 -16.89 10.45
N GLU A 672 -21.09 -16.91 9.30
CA GLU A 672 -22.31 -16.13 9.03
C GLU A 672 -23.45 -16.38 10.03
N GLN A 673 -23.35 -17.42 10.87
CA GLN A 673 -24.37 -17.84 11.82
C GLN A 673 -24.11 -17.37 13.26
N GLY A 674 -23.10 -16.54 13.51
CA GLY A 674 -22.85 -15.89 14.82
C GLY A 674 -22.51 -16.84 15.98
N LYS A 675 -22.41 -18.15 15.75
CA LYS A 675 -21.96 -19.15 16.73
C LYS A 675 -20.47 -19.36 16.57
N LEU A 676 -19.70 -18.50 17.23
CA LEU A 676 -18.25 -18.56 17.24
C LEU A 676 -17.73 -19.45 18.39
N ASN A 677 -16.64 -20.18 18.13
CA ASN A 677 -15.63 -20.41 19.17
C ASN A 677 -14.74 -19.17 19.19
N GLU A 678 -15.23 -18.06 19.74
CA GLU A 678 -14.47 -16.81 19.75
C GLU A 678 -13.15 -17.02 20.47
N ASN A 679 -12.10 -16.34 19.99
CA ASN A 679 -10.89 -16.28 20.78
C ASN A 679 -11.27 -15.72 22.17
N PRO A 680 -11.08 -16.50 23.25
CA PRO A 680 -11.66 -16.18 24.55
C PRO A 680 -11.00 -14.96 25.20
N TYR A 681 -9.92 -14.49 24.60
CA TYR A 681 -9.18 -13.29 24.98
C TYR A 681 -9.62 -12.06 24.20
N LEU A 682 -10.65 -12.14 23.34
CA LEU A 682 -11.28 -10.93 22.79
C LEU A 682 -12.02 -10.18 23.89
N TRP A 683 -12.02 -8.85 23.84
CA TRP A 683 -12.60 -7.98 24.86
C TRP A 683 -14.02 -8.39 25.26
N ARG A 684 -14.90 -8.58 24.26
CA ARG A 684 -16.30 -9.00 24.49
C ARG A 684 -16.39 -10.33 25.24
N VAL A 685 -15.57 -11.31 24.85
CA VAL A 685 -15.62 -12.68 25.37
C VAL A 685 -15.05 -12.76 26.77
N ILE A 686 -13.86 -12.18 26.99
CA ILE A 686 -13.19 -12.21 28.29
C ILE A 686 -14.01 -11.44 29.34
N ARG A 687 -14.65 -10.32 28.95
CA ARG A 687 -15.57 -9.57 29.81
C ARG A 687 -16.74 -10.46 30.27
N GLY A 688 -17.37 -11.17 29.34
CA GLY A 688 -18.48 -12.09 29.65
C GLY A 688 -18.04 -13.27 30.51
N ARG A 689 -16.95 -13.96 30.12
CA ARG A 689 -16.40 -15.13 30.81
C ARG A 689 -15.99 -14.82 32.25
N LEU A 690 -15.33 -13.68 32.47
CA LEU A 690 -14.89 -13.25 33.79
C LEU A 690 -15.98 -12.52 34.59
N ASN A 691 -17.20 -12.42 34.06
CA ASN A 691 -18.31 -11.70 34.69
C ASN A 691 -17.90 -10.28 35.12
N TYR A 692 -17.25 -9.55 34.21
CA TYR A 692 -16.83 -8.17 34.45
C TYR A 692 -18.04 -7.23 34.46
N ARG A 693 -18.22 -6.50 35.57
CA ARG A 693 -19.32 -5.56 35.80
C ARG A 693 -18.79 -4.19 36.22
N PRO A 694 -18.96 -3.13 35.41
CA PRO A 694 -18.62 -1.78 35.85
C PRO A 694 -19.58 -1.34 36.98
N VAL A 695 -19.06 -0.64 38.00
CA VAL A 695 -19.86 -0.14 39.15
C VAL A 695 -20.57 1.17 38.82
N ARG A 696 -20.00 1.97 37.91
CA ARG A 696 -20.69 3.09 37.26
C ARG A 696 -20.72 2.80 35.77
N GLU A 697 -21.91 2.79 35.16
CA GLU A 697 -22.03 2.87 33.70
C GLU A 697 -21.32 4.16 33.26
N SER A 698 -20.27 4.02 32.45
CA SER A 698 -19.64 5.18 31.85
C SER A 698 -20.65 5.85 30.92
N THR A 699 -21.01 7.09 31.19
CA THR A 699 -21.88 7.90 30.33
C THR A 699 -21.22 8.33 29.01
N THR A 700 -20.07 7.75 28.66
CA THR A 700 -19.34 8.03 27.42
C THR A 700 -20.11 7.45 26.22
N PRO A 701 -20.45 8.25 25.18
CA PRO A 701 -21.32 7.82 24.09
C PRO A 701 -20.82 6.62 23.25
N GLU A 702 -19.52 6.32 23.29
CA GLU A 702 -18.87 5.28 22.47
C GLU A 702 -19.26 3.85 22.84
N SER A 703 -19.82 3.59 24.04
CA SER A 703 -20.14 2.22 24.48
C SER A 703 -21.55 1.74 24.09
N LYS A 704 -22.41 2.61 23.54
CA LYS A 704 -23.80 2.25 23.22
C LYS A 704 -23.96 1.48 21.92
N GLU A 705 -23.04 1.62 20.95
CA GLU A 705 -23.15 0.91 19.66
C GLU A 705 -22.82 -0.59 19.76
N THR A 706 -22.19 -1.06 20.84
CA THR A 706 -21.83 -2.49 21.01
C THR A 706 -22.80 -3.28 21.90
N GLU A 707 -23.72 -2.61 22.62
CA GLU A 707 -24.60 -3.26 23.59
C GLU A 707 -25.87 -3.87 22.98
N GLU A 708 -26.27 -3.50 21.76
CA GLU A 708 -27.50 -3.99 21.13
C GLU A 708 -27.39 -5.45 20.59
N GLU A 709 -26.20 -6.05 20.57
CA GLU A 709 -25.98 -7.44 20.08
C GLU A 709 -25.63 -8.48 21.16
N ALA A 710 -25.45 -8.09 22.43
CA ALA A 710 -25.01 -9.02 23.48
C ALA A 710 -26.18 -9.68 24.23
N GLN A 711 -26.87 -10.64 23.61
CA GLN A 711 -27.73 -11.55 24.37
C GLN A 711 -26.90 -12.48 25.26
N PRO A 712 -27.28 -12.71 26.53
CA PRO A 712 -26.54 -13.59 27.42
C PRO A 712 -26.59 -15.04 26.92
N ILE A 713 -25.41 -15.63 26.69
CA ILE A 713 -25.25 -17.05 26.41
C ILE A 713 -25.67 -17.81 27.69
N MET A 714 -26.88 -18.38 27.67
CA MET A 714 -27.36 -19.25 28.74
C MET A 714 -26.47 -20.50 28.85
N PRO A 715 -26.13 -20.97 30.07
CA PRO A 715 -25.40 -22.22 30.24
C PRO A 715 -26.26 -23.40 29.74
N ALA A 716 -25.66 -24.28 28.94
CA ALA A 716 -26.28 -25.51 28.49
C ALA A 716 -26.36 -26.51 29.65
N ASN A 717 -27.56 -27.07 29.88
CA ASN A 717 -27.76 -28.34 30.58
C ASN A 717 -27.64 -29.50 29.58
#